data_AF-A0A7V7MHZ6-F1
#
_entry.id   AF-A0A7V7MHZ6-F1
#
_cell.length_a   1.000
_cell.length_b   1.000
_cell.length_c   1.000
_cell.angle_alpha   90.00
_cell.angle_beta   90.00
_cell.angle_gamma   90.00
#
_symmetry.space_group_name_H-M   'P 1'
#
loop_
_entity.id
_entity.type
_entity.pdbx_description
1 polymer ?
#
loop_
_entity_poly.entity_id
_entity_poly.type
_entity_poly.pdbx_seq_one_letter_code
_entity_poly.pdbx_strand_id
1 'polypeptide(L)'
;MASRASSLPPGVRGIQEGSQPMDWNHIQELFHQALAKPPQQREAFLESACQGKREIIQEVRSLIQAQEGIPGFWEETAFELLDPEEWKSFGGQAEAHFQPTAGDPVGAYRLIRKIGTGGMGTVWLASSAEQPRVAMKFIQAGNLDSATLLRFRRETQALRCLNHPWIARWLDAGSLVDGRPYFIMEYVDGTDIVQNCRRKGLNLNSTLHLFLKVCYAVQHAHRNLILHRDIKPSNIFVTPDGEPKLLDFGVSKLLEPEGETADSTWTAAKGTPLTPEYSSPEQLRGESLTTASDIFSLGILLFELLAHERPWKFQSPLPGEMAKQLEQSPAPPVSKTLNHNSPATRPFRKRALKGDLDRIVAKALAPKPEDRYDSVSDLAQDVECYLKGYPLASRSGYFSAWLGSFWKRHRLQATAAAIALFSFVAASGYSLIQYQISKAEIRRADTVLEFLSNLLTDSDPYAGGNPDLTVGTLLERGAEQIEAGLVKEPHARSSLLEVMGVAFTNLGRYELAQNLLQRGLHLNTELYGARSLHTGQALQDLGFLAFQQGQFELAEDYLRRAAEILDRYQDLDSKSYVNCLNHLGMALRGTHQLRASEEWHRQALLLDRKYQTGLFSHIANNLASVLFEQDRLQEAETLLQEAIQLESGEAYADRNPNLATNWNNLGMVLSALGEHPRAWQAFERALNIFHKALDPSHPEIAGVYMNQAGLAFQQEDLEQAVTQLQKAEQLYQRAIEDHRIQADHGDAQNCRTNLAVALHAQGRLPEAISALERALEAFAKSVPKYRTARIWHLHGQWLLESSQKQKAGQSLDRALALYSIVSSPEDPEFQHCQQLRQTLDEEMDGD
;
A
#
# COMPACT_ATOMS: atom_id res chain seq x y z
N MET A 1 -12.70 -21.47 -36.69
CA MET A 1 -12.87 -20.47 -37.78
C MET A 1 -12.63 -19.10 -37.18
N ALA A 2 -11.40 -18.60 -37.26
CA ALA A 2 -10.99 -17.54 -38.20
C ALA A 2 -11.40 -16.14 -37.71
N SER A 3 -10.57 -15.09 -37.65
CA SER A 3 -9.15 -14.89 -37.95
C SER A 3 -8.84 -13.40 -37.79
N ARG A 4 -7.61 -13.05 -37.35
CA ARG A 4 -6.85 -11.79 -37.61
C ARG A 4 -7.39 -10.50 -36.98
N ALA A 5 -6.63 -9.53 -36.50
CA ALA A 5 -5.21 -9.19 -36.31
C ALA A 5 -5.26 -7.98 -35.33
N SER A 6 -4.29 -7.62 -34.49
CA SER A 6 -2.93 -7.20 -34.83
C SER A 6 -2.11 -7.05 -33.53
N SER A 7 -0.95 -7.69 -33.55
CA SER A 7 0.16 -7.59 -32.61
C SER A 7 0.76 -6.18 -32.58
N LEU A 8 0.81 -5.59 -31.38
CA LEU A 8 1.73 -4.47 -31.05
C LEU A 8 3.13 -5.04 -30.77
N PRO A 9 4.22 -4.45 -31.30
CA PRO A 9 5.57 -4.88 -30.98
C PRO A 9 6.03 -4.40 -29.60
N PRO A 10 7.01 -5.10 -28.98
CA PRO A 10 7.44 -4.90 -27.60
C PRO A 10 8.52 -3.81 -27.50
N GLY A 11 8.45 -2.96 -26.48
CA GLY A 11 9.47 -1.92 -26.28
C GLY A 11 9.24 -0.97 -25.12
N VAL A 12 8.86 -1.47 -23.93
CA VAL A 12 8.98 -0.70 -22.69
C VAL A 12 9.65 -1.61 -21.64
N ARG A 13 10.98 -1.58 -21.62
CA ARG A 13 11.81 -1.99 -20.48
C ARG A 13 13.03 -1.08 -20.41
N GLY A 14 13.24 -0.49 -19.24
CA GLY A 14 14.53 0.01 -18.79
C GLY A 14 14.79 1.50 -19.05
N ILE A 15 14.19 2.38 -18.25
CA ILE A 15 14.90 3.60 -17.87
C ILE A 15 15.92 3.14 -16.81
N GLN A 16 17.11 2.77 -17.26
CA GLN A 16 18.29 2.73 -16.41
C GLN A 16 18.79 4.16 -16.28
N GLU A 17 18.90 4.62 -15.04
CA GLU A 17 19.68 5.78 -14.63
C GLU A 17 21.11 5.63 -15.16
N GLY A 18 21.55 6.55 -16.03
CA GLY A 18 22.94 6.57 -16.49
C GLY A 18 23.20 7.14 -17.89
N SER A 19 22.61 8.27 -18.29
CA SER A 19 23.07 9.03 -19.45
C SER A 19 23.52 10.42 -19.01
N GLN A 20 24.82 10.68 -19.04
CA GLN A 20 25.35 12.04 -18.88
C GLN A 20 24.70 12.97 -19.91
N PRO A 21 24.45 14.25 -19.57
CA PRO A 21 23.93 15.21 -20.54
C PRO A 21 24.89 15.30 -21.74
N MET A 22 24.36 15.15 -22.97
CA MET A 22 25.17 15.27 -24.19
C MET A 22 25.75 16.68 -24.29
N ASP A 23 27.07 16.76 -24.47
CA ASP A 23 27.77 18.02 -24.67
C ASP A 23 27.53 18.54 -26.09
N TRP A 24 26.52 19.41 -26.23
CA TRP A 24 26.11 20.00 -27.49
C TRP A 24 27.21 20.83 -28.18
N ASN A 25 28.13 21.43 -27.41
CA ASN A 25 29.25 22.17 -28.00
C ASN A 25 30.21 21.23 -28.73
N HIS A 26 30.45 20.05 -28.17
CA HIS A 26 31.28 19.03 -28.80
C HIS A 26 30.64 18.42 -30.06
N ILE A 27 29.32 18.20 -30.05
CA ILE A 27 28.55 17.73 -31.22
C ILE A 27 28.62 18.77 -32.35
N GLN A 28 28.44 20.05 -32.03
CA GLN A 28 28.48 21.13 -33.01
C GLN A 28 29.88 21.30 -33.61
N GLU A 29 30.93 21.16 -32.80
CA GLU A 29 32.31 21.21 -33.27
C GLU A 29 32.63 20.04 -34.24
N LEU A 30 32.24 18.82 -33.88
CA LEU A 30 32.40 17.63 -34.73
C LEU A 30 31.60 17.75 -36.04
N PHE A 31 30.40 18.34 -35.99
CA PHE A 31 29.59 18.63 -37.16
C PHE A 31 30.30 19.58 -38.14
N HIS A 32 30.84 20.70 -37.65
CA HIS A 32 31.58 21.64 -38.50
C HIS A 32 32.87 21.03 -39.07
N GLN A 33 33.60 20.24 -38.26
CA GLN A 33 34.80 19.54 -38.72
C GLN A 33 34.47 18.47 -39.78
N ALA A 34 33.34 17.78 -39.64
CA ALA A 34 32.88 16.80 -40.63
C ALA A 34 32.45 17.46 -41.95
N LEU A 35 31.77 18.62 -41.90
CA LEU A 35 31.39 19.37 -43.11
C LEU A 35 32.60 19.90 -43.89
N ALA A 36 33.68 20.24 -43.21
CA ALA A 36 34.93 20.67 -43.81
C ALA A 36 35.69 19.53 -44.55
N LYS A 37 35.26 18.26 -44.41
CA LYS A 37 35.82 17.12 -45.15
C LYS A 37 35.00 16.80 -46.41
N PRO A 38 35.62 16.25 -47.47
CA PRO A 38 34.90 15.73 -48.63
C PRO A 38 33.89 14.65 -48.23
N PRO A 39 32.72 14.53 -48.90
CA PRO A 39 31.66 13.60 -48.52
C PRO A 39 32.11 12.15 -48.31
N GLN A 40 33.06 11.65 -49.12
CA GLN A 40 33.56 10.28 -49.00
C GLN A 40 34.44 10.05 -47.75
N GLN A 41 34.93 11.11 -47.11
CA GLN A 41 35.82 11.04 -45.94
C GLN A 41 35.13 11.36 -44.60
N ARG A 42 33.88 11.86 -44.64
CA ARG A 42 33.14 12.27 -43.44
C ARG A 42 32.83 11.11 -42.53
N GLU A 43 32.44 9.97 -43.11
CA GLU A 43 32.05 8.79 -42.35
C GLU A 43 33.22 8.19 -41.57
N ALA A 44 34.38 8.04 -42.23
CA ALA A 44 35.61 7.59 -41.59
C ALA A 44 36.12 8.59 -40.54
N PHE A 45 35.95 9.90 -40.78
CA PHE A 45 36.26 10.94 -39.80
C PHE A 45 35.36 10.85 -38.56
N LEU A 46 34.06 10.66 -38.72
CA LEU A 46 33.12 10.54 -37.59
C LEU A 46 33.41 9.29 -36.75
N GLU A 47 33.71 8.15 -37.39
CA GLU A 47 34.06 6.91 -36.68
C GLU A 47 35.37 7.05 -35.88
N SER A 48 36.36 7.75 -36.44
CA SER A 48 37.65 8.01 -35.79
C SER A 48 37.56 9.06 -34.68
N ALA A 49 36.97 10.23 -34.97
CA ALA A 49 36.91 11.37 -34.06
C ALA A 49 35.98 11.12 -32.86
N CYS A 50 34.93 10.31 -33.02
CA CYS A 50 33.98 10.00 -31.95
C CYS A 50 34.35 8.73 -31.16
N GLN A 51 35.49 8.08 -31.46
CA GLN A 51 35.99 6.87 -30.77
C GLN A 51 34.93 5.77 -30.57
N GLY A 52 34.04 5.56 -31.54
CA GLY A 52 32.99 4.54 -31.48
C GLY A 52 31.76 4.87 -30.62
N LYS A 53 31.62 6.09 -30.07
CA LYS A 53 30.40 6.53 -29.36
C LYS A 53 29.24 6.72 -30.35
N ARG A 54 28.41 5.68 -30.50
CA ARG A 54 27.34 5.61 -31.50
C ARG A 54 26.29 6.72 -31.39
N GLU A 55 26.00 7.20 -30.18
CA GLU A 55 24.99 8.24 -29.93
C GLU A 55 25.40 9.60 -30.52
N ILE A 56 26.66 10.02 -30.32
CA ILE A 56 27.20 11.27 -30.89
C ILE A 56 27.30 11.18 -32.42
N ILE A 57 27.75 10.02 -32.94
CA ILE A 57 27.84 9.80 -34.38
C ILE A 57 26.45 9.88 -35.03
N GLN A 58 25.42 9.29 -34.41
CA GLN A 58 24.05 9.36 -34.92
C GLN A 58 23.51 10.78 -34.92
N GLU A 59 23.78 11.56 -33.87
CA GLU A 59 23.31 12.95 -33.78
C GLU A 59 24.00 13.84 -34.81
N VAL A 60 25.33 13.75 -34.98
CA VAL A 60 26.07 14.49 -36.01
C VAL A 60 25.65 14.07 -37.41
N ARG A 61 25.40 12.78 -37.67
CA ARG A 61 24.83 12.32 -38.95
C ARG A 61 23.46 12.93 -39.21
N SER A 62 22.59 12.97 -38.20
CA SER A 62 21.26 13.61 -38.29
C SER A 62 21.37 15.07 -38.75
N LEU A 63 22.33 15.82 -38.18
CA LEU A 63 22.59 17.21 -38.54
C LEU A 63 23.14 17.37 -39.97
N ILE A 64 24.06 16.50 -40.40
CA ILE A 64 24.58 16.51 -41.79
C ILE A 64 23.47 16.18 -42.78
N GLN A 65 22.62 15.19 -42.47
CA GLN A 65 21.51 14.78 -43.32
C GLN A 65 20.42 15.86 -43.41
N ALA A 66 20.18 16.60 -42.33
CA ALA A 66 19.27 17.74 -42.31
C ALA A 66 19.78 18.92 -43.17
N GLN A 67 21.10 19.08 -43.29
CA GLN A 67 21.72 20.08 -44.17
C GLN A 67 21.74 19.63 -45.65
N GLU A 68 21.96 18.35 -45.92
CA GLU A 68 21.97 17.78 -47.28
C GLU A 68 20.56 17.53 -47.85
N GLY A 69 19.54 17.51 -46.99
CA GLY A 69 18.12 17.30 -47.33
C GLY A 69 17.40 18.52 -47.93
N ILE A 70 18.11 19.55 -48.39
CA ILE A 70 17.53 20.69 -49.11
C ILE A 70 17.80 20.51 -50.61
N PRO A 71 16.81 20.13 -51.43
CA PRO A 71 16.98 20.08 -52.88
C PRO A 71 16.94 21.49 -53.48
N GLY A 72 18.09 21.92 -54.03
CA GLY A 72 18.19 22.73 -55.25
C GLY A 72 17.93 24.24 -55.16
N PHE A 73 19.01 25.04 -55.11
CA PHE A 73 19.17 26.23 -55.96
C PHE A 73 20.65 26.62 -56.04
N TRP A 74 21.38 26.02 -56.97
CA TRP A 74 22.62 26.58 -57.48
C TRP A 74 22.26 27.27 -58.80
N GLU A 75 22.33 28.60 -58.83
CA GLU A 75 22.76 29.32 -60.03
C GLU A 75 23.22 30.74 -59.64
N GLU A 76 24.46 30.99 -60.06
CA GLU A 76 25.12 32.29 -60.31
C GLU A 76 25.81 33.05 -59.16
N THR A 77 27.01 32.55 -58.87
CA THR A 77 28.22 33.34 -58.64
C THR A 77 28.48 34.35 -59.77
N ALA A 78 28.38 35.65 -59.47
CA ALA A 78 28.95 36.71 -60.30
C ALA A 78 29.63 37.85 -59.51
N PHE A 79 29.82 37.71 -58.19
CA PHE A 79 30.35 38.80 -57.35
C PHE A 79 31.67 38.49 -56.62
N GLU A 80 32.29 37.33 -56.87
CA GLU A 80 33.59 36.96 -56.29
C GLU A 80 34.80 37.35 -57.15
N LEU A 81 34.63 38.21 -58.17
CA LEU A 81 35.70 38.59 -59.11
C LEU A 81 36.01 40.09 -59.18
N LEU A 82 35.84 40.84 -58.08
CA LEU A 82 36.32 42.23 -58.03
C LEU A 82 37.29 42.44 -56.87
N ASP A 83 38.49 42.87 -57.26
CA ASP A 83 39.63 43.19 -56.41
C ASP A 83 39.27 44.36 -55.47
N PRO A 84 39.56 44.31 -54.15
CA PRO A 84 39.23 45.39 -53.21
C PRO A 84 39.85 46.76 -53.56
N GLU A 85 40.86 46.79 -54.42
CA GLU A 85 41.50 48.02 -54.91
C GLU A 85 40.67 48.75 -55.99
N GLU A 86 39.78 48.07 -56.74
CA GLU A 86 38.92 48.73 -57.74
C GLU A 86 37.76 49.52 -57.12
N TRP A 87 37.40 49.25 -55.85
CA TRP A 87 36.36 50.04 -55.16
C TRP A 87 36.84 51.47 -54.87
N LYS A 88 38.15 51.67 -54.63
CA LYS A 88 38.70 53.01 -54.34
C LYS A 88 38.75 53.93 -55.57
N SER A 89 38.71 53.39 -56.80
CA SER A 89 38.78 54.20 -58.03
C SER A 89 37.43 54.78 -58.48
N PHE A 90 36.31 54.32 -57.89
CA PHE A 90 34.98 54.94 -58.04
C PHE A 90 34.70 56.05 -57.01
N GLY A 91 35.71 56.43 -56.21
CA GLY A 91 35.68 57.60 -55.34
C GLY A 91 35.79 58.90 -56.14
N GLY A 92 34.79 59.21 -56.96
CA GLY A 92 34.74 60.41 -57.78
C GLY A 92 33.33 61.01 -57.84
N GLN A 93 33.10 62.01 -56.99
CA GLN A 93 32.07 63.06 -57.13
C GLN A 93 30.64 62.62 -57.51
N ALA A 94 29.77 62.45 -56.50
CA ALA A 94 28.35 62.82 -56.62
C ALA A 94 27.66 62.87 -55.23
N GLU A 95 27.74 64.02 -54.55
CA GLU A 95 26.63 64.47 -53.69
C GLU A 95 25.44 64.85 -54.59
N ALA A 96 24.82 63.85 -55.22
CA ALA A 96 23.54 64.02 -55.89
C ALA A 96 22.45 63.54 -54.94
N HIS A 97 21.68 64.48 -54.41
CA HIS A 97 20.41 64.19 -53.74
C HIS A 97 19.51 63.40 -54.70
N PHE A 98 19.48 62.07 -54.60
CA PHE A 98 18.44 61.26 -55.25
C PHE A 98 17.10 61.69 -54.66
N GLN A 99 16.39 62.52 -55.42
CA GLN A 99 15.01 62.89 -55.18
C GLN A 99 14.18 62.04 -56.14
N PRO A 100 13.70 60.86 -55.72
CA PRO A 100 12.83 60.06 -56.56
C PRO A 100 11.61 60.89 -56.99
N THR A 101 11.23 60.78 -58.26
CA THR A 101 10.05 61.41 -58.84
C THR A 101 9.05 60.37 -59.33
N ALA A 102 7.79 60.78 -59.46
CA ALA A 102 6.75 59.91 -59.99
C ALA A 102 7.09 59.53 -61.44
N GLY A 103 7.09 58.24 -61.75
CA GLY A 103 7.41 57.69 -63.06
C GLY A 103 8.78 57.02 -63.16
N ASP A 104 9.69 57.26 -62.20
CA ASP A 104 11.05 56.70 -62.21
C ASP A 104 11.03 55.16 -62.10
N PRO A 105 11.83 54.45 -62.92
CA PRO A 105 12.04 53.02 -62.78
C PRO A 105 13.10 52.71 -61.71
N VAL A 106 12.79 51.79 -60.80
CA VAL A 106 13.72 51.25 -59.80
C VAL A 106 13.60 49.71 -59.85
N GLY A 107 14.58 49.06 -60.47
CA GLY A 107 14.52 47.64 -60.79
C GLY A 107 13.31 47.30 -61.68
N ALA A 108 12.50 46.32 -61.27
CA ALA A 108 11.27 45.92 -61.96
C ALA A 108 10.04 46.81 -61.65
N TYR A 109 10.20 47.84 -60.81
CA TYR A 109 9.09 48.64 -60.28
C TYR A 109 9.13 50.08 -60.81
N ARG A 110 7.96 50.67 -61.01
CA ARG A 110 7.80 52.08 -61.38
C ARG A 110 7.18 52.85 -60.23
N LEU A 111 7.77 53.99 -59.85
CA LEU A 111 7.24 54.86 -58.80
C LEU A 111 5.96 55.55 -59.27
N ILE A 112 4.89 55.50 -58.47
CA ILE A 112 3.59 56.12 -58.77
C ILE A 112 3.48 57.47 -58.07
N ARG A 113 3.61 57.50 -56.75
CA ARG A 113 3.51 58.72 -55.94
C ARG A 113 4.14 58.51 -54.57
N LYS A 114 4.60 59.61 -53.96
CA LYS A 114 5.06 59.61 -52.57
C LYS A 114 3.88 59.37 -51.63
N ILE A 115 4.01 58.41 -50.70
CA ILE A 115 3.00 58.10 -49.68
C ILE A 115 3.40 58.54 -48.28
N GLY A 116 4.69 58.77 -48.03
CA GLY A 116 5.16 59.28 -46.76
C GLY A 116 6.59 59.80 -46.80
N THR A 117 6.90 60.71 -45.89
CA THR A 117 8.27 61.11 -45.55
C THR A 117 8.43 60.87 -44.06
N GLY A 118 9.34 59.98 -43.67
CA GLY A 118 9.70 59.76 -42.27
C GLY A 118 11.09 60.29 -42.00
N GLY A 119 11.50 60.32 -40.73
CA GLY A 119 12.86 60.71 -40.34
C GLY A 119 13.97 59.76 -40.81
N MET A 120 13.62 58.66 -41.48
CA MET A 120 14.53 57.60 -41.91
C MET A 120 14.50 57.40 -43.44
N GLY A 121 13.83 58.29 -44.18
CA GLY A 121 13.75 58.29 -45.64
C GLY A 121 12.35 58.48 -46.22
N THR A 122 12.19 58.18 -47.51
CA THR A 122 10.92 58.42 -48.23
C THR A 122 10.25 57.12 -48.63
N VAL A 123 8.93 57.05 -48.47
CA VAL A 123 8.12 55.90 -48.85
C VAL A 123 7.26 56.28 -50.05
N TRP A 124 7.30 55.44 -51.09
CA TRP A 124 6.61 55.62 -52.35
C TRP A 124 5.67 54.45 -52.62
N LEU A 125 4.51 54.74 -53.17
CA LEU A 125 3.69 53.73 -53.83
C LEU A 125 4.33 53.45 -55.18
N ALA A 126 4.56 52.17 -55.48
CA ALA A 126 5.11 51.71 -56.74
C ALA A 126 4.29 50.54 -57.29
N SER A 127 4.52 50.21 -58.57
CA SER A 127 3.88 49.07 -59.24
C SER A 127 4.86 48.36 -60.18
N SER A 128 4.74 47.04 -60.28
CA SER A 128 5.37 46.21 -61.31
C SER A 128 4.30 45.42 -62.09
N ALA A 129 4.71 44.68 -63.13
CA ALA A 129 3.81 43.80 -63.87
C ALA A 129 3.20 42.70 -62.99
N GLU A 130 3.95 42.22 -61.99
CA GLU A 130 3.52 41.15 -61.08
C GLU A 130 2.80 41.68 -59.82
N GLN A 131 3.11 42.91 -59.39
CA GLN A 131 2.56 43.49 -58.16
C GLN A 131 2.01 44.91 -58.39
N PRO A 132 0.68 45.09 -58.49
CA PRO A 132 0.08 46.35 -58.92
C PRO A 132 0.18 47.48 -57.87
N ARG A 133 0.39 47.16 -56.58
CA ARG A 133 0.55 48.14 -55.51
C ARG A 133 1.51 47.64 -54.45
N VAL A 134 2.67 48.29 -54.33
CA VAL A 134 3.68 48.02 -53.29
C VAL A 134 4.16 49.32 -52.65
N ALA A 135 4.57 49.25 -51.39
CA ALA A 135 5.24 50.35 -50.71
C ALA A 135 6.76 50.14 -50.81
N MET A 136 7.44 51.06 -51.49
CA MET A 136 8.90 51.08 -51.61
C MET A 136 9.46 52.16 -50.68
N LYS A 137 10.32 51.78 -49.73
CA LYS A 137 10.97 52.69 -48.79
C LYS A 137 12.45 52.83 -49.16
N PHE A 138 12.85 54.05 -49.46
CA PHE A 138 14.26 54.42 -49.61
C PHE A 138 14.82 54.83 -48.27
N ILE A 139 15.93 54.21 -47.87
CA ILE A 139 16.57 54.52 -46.60
C ILE A 139 17.57 55.65 -46.81
N GLN A 140 17.48 56.70 -45.99
CA GLN A 140 18.53 57.71 -45.89
C GLN A 140 19.64 57.14 -45.01
N ALA A 141 20.73 56.69 -45.62
CA ALA A 141 21.94 56.27 -44.92
C ALA A 141 23.12 57.14 -45.35
N GLY A 142 24.00 57.48 -44.40
CA GLY A 142 25.28 58.13 -44.66
C GLY A 142 26.29 57.17 -45.30
N ASN A 143 27.59 57.45 -45.22
CA ASN A 143 28.63 56.51 -45.64
C ASN A 143 28.52 55.20 -44.85
N LEU A 144 27.94 54.16 -45.46
CA LEU A 144 27.83 52.83 -44.88
C LEU A 144 29.09 52.02 -45.23
N ASP A 145 29.64 51.32 -44.25
CA ASP A 145 30.69 50.34 -44.48
C ASP A 145 30.10 48.99 -44.96
N SER A 146 30.96 48.12 -45.47
CA SER A 146 30.57 46.81 -46.00
C SER A 146 29.97 45.88 -44.93
N ALA A 147 30.41 46.00 -43.67
CA ALA A 147 29.90 45.22 -42.55
C ALA A 147 28.44 45.57 -42.21
N THR A 148 28.11 46.87 -42.17
CA THR A 148 26.76 47.35 -41.89
C THR A 148 25.77 46.98 -42.99
N LEU A 149 26.19 47.05 -44.26
CA LEU A 149 25.39 46.59 -45.40
C LEU A 149 25.14 45.06 -45.37
N LEU A 150 26.11 44.27 -44.93
CA LEU A 150 25.97 42.82 -44.79
C LEU A 150 24.97 42.45 -43.68
N ARG A 151 25.00 43.17 -42.54
CA ARG A 151 24.01 43.04 -41.45
C ARG A 151 22.60 43.37 -41.94
N PHE A 152 22.45 44.47 -42.67
CA PHE A 152 21.19 44.86 -43.28
C PHE A 152 20.65 43.79 -44.25
N ARG A 153 21.50 43.20 -45.10
CA ARG A 153 21.09 42.11 -46.00
C ARG A 153 20.64 40.85 -45.25
N ARG A 154 21.33 40.46 -44.17
CA ARG A 154 20.94 39.30 -43.33
C ARG A 154 19.58 39.50 -42.66
N GLU A 155 19.37 40.66 -42.05
CA GLU A 155 18.13 40.97 -41.33
C GLU A 155 16.93 41.15 -42.29
N THR A 156 17.14 41.79 -43.44
CA THR A 156 16.09 41.89 -44.48
C THR A 156 15.73 40.54 -45.09
N GLN A 157 16.67 39.60 -45.21
CA GLN A 157 16.39 38.22 -45.63
C GLN A 157 15.54 37.47 -44.59
N ALA A 158 15.83 37.64 -43.29
CA ALA A 158 15.04 37.05 -42.22
C ALA A 158 13.58 37.58 -42.22
N LEU A 159 13.39 38.87 -42.49
CA LEU A 159 12.08 39.50 -42.58
C LEU A 159 11.23 39.01 -43.76
N ARG A 160 11.84 38.57 -44.88
CA ARG A 160 11.12 37.98 -46.03
C ARG A 160 10.45 36.64 -45.68
N CYS A 161 11.01 35.92 -44.70
CA CYS A 161 10.47 34.65 -44.23
C CYS A 161 9.30 34.83 -43.24
N LEU A 162 9.06 36.05 -42.73
CA LEU A 162 7.93 36.34 -41.85
C LEU A 162 6.62 36.40 -42.66
N ASN A 163 5.88 35.29 -42.67
CA ASN A 163 4.55 35.23 -43.25
C ASN A 163 3.49 35.13 -42.14
N HIS A 164 2.77 36.22 -41.92
CA HIS A 164 1.71 36.28 -40.91
C HIS A 164 0.58 37.21 -41.34
N PRO A 165 -0.71 36.87 -41.11
CA PRO A 165 -1.85 37.70 -41.54
C PRO A 165 -1.79 39.16 -41.09
N TRP A 166 -1.26 39.40 -39.88
CA TRP A 166 -1.16 40.73 -39.26
C TRP A 166 0.22 41.39 -39.36
N ILE A 167 1.12 40.88 -40.19
CA ILE A 167 2.40 41.52 -40.51
C ILE A 167 2.37 41.87 -42.00
N ALA A 168 2.78 43.10 -42.36
CA ALA A 168 2.91 43.45 -43.78
C ALA A 168 4.03 42.65 -44.43
N ARG A 169 3.73 41.99 -45.55
CA ARG A 169 4.69 41.09 -46.19
C ARG A 169 5.86 41.86 -46.78
N TRP A 170 7.07 41.41 -46.47
CA TRP A 170 8.30 41.85 -47.14
C TRP A 170 8.42 41.14 -48.48
N LEU A 171 8.55 41.92 -49.55
CA LEU A 171 8.52 41.42 -50.92
C LEU A 171 9.94 41.29 -51.46
N ASP A 172 10.70 42.38 -51.37
CA ASP A 172 12.02 42.47 -51.96
C ASP A 172 12.88 43.55 -51.28
N ALA A 173 14.20 43.51 -51.50
CA ALA A 173 15.12 44.54 -51.06
C ALA A 173 16.30 44.65 -52.02
N GLY A 174 16.83 45.86 -52.21
CA GLY A 174 17.91 46.12 -53.15
C GLY A 174 18.74 47.34 -52.79
N SER A 175 19.70 47.66 -53.66
CA SER A 175 20.52 48.86 -53.57
C SER A 175 20.35 49.69 -54.84
N LEU A 176 20.29 51.00 -54.70
CA LEU A 176 20.41 51.94 -55.82
C LEU A 176 21.84 51.91 -56.39
N VAL A 177 22.03 52.47 -57.58
CA VAL A 177 23.34 52.56 -58.26
C VAL A 177 24.38 53.31 -57.40
N ASP A 178 23.93 54.22 -56.55
CA ASP A 178 24.75 54.98 -55.60
C ASP A 178 24.99 54.26 -54.26
N GLY A 179 24.60 52.99 -54.14
CA GLY A 179 24.82 52.16 -52.96
C GLY A 179 23.74 52.28 -51.86
N ARG A 180 22.78 53.21 -51.98
CA ARG A 180 21.74 53.36 -50.95
C ARG A 180 20.74 52.21 -50.94
N PRO A 181 20.42 51.61 -49.78
CA PRO A 181 19.47 50.52 -49.70
C PRO A 181 18.01 50.99 -49.81
N TYR A 182 17.19 50.17 -50.46
CA TYR A 182 15.73 50.30 -50.46
C TYR A 182 15.10 48.93 -50.20
N PHE A 183 13.86 48.94 -49.72
CA PHE A 183 13.07 47.72 -49.61
C PHE A 183 11.63 47.93 -50.06
N ILE A 184 10.99 46.82 -50.40
CA ILE A 184 9.65 46.74 -50.95
C ILE A 184 8.80 45.87 -50.05
N MET A 185 7.66 46.40 -49.62
CA MET A 185 6.69 45.70 -48.79
C MET A 185 5.28 45.86 -49.33
N GLU A 186 4.37 45.01 -48.85
CA GLU A 186 2.93 45.10 -49.09
C GLU A 186 2.44 46.53 -48.82
N TYR A 187 1.72 47.12 -49.78
CA TYR A 187 1.04 48.39 -49.54
C TYR A 187 -0.23 48.14 -48.72
N VAL A 188 -0.25 48.66 -47.50
CA VAL A 188 -1.41 48.56 -46.60
C VAL A 188 -2.24 49.84 -46.69
N ASP A 189 -3.45 49.71 -47.22
CA ASP A 189 -4.46 50.77 -47.17
C ASP A 189 -5.15 50.72 -45.79
N GLY A 190 -4.88 51.70 -44.94
CA GLY A 190 -5.36 51.70 -43.57
C GLY A 190 -5.04 53.00 -42.84
N THR A 191 -5.53 53.09 -41.60
CA THR A 191 -5.25 54.21 -40.68
C THR A 191 -4.52 53.71 -39.46
N ASP A 192 -3.71 54.56 -38.84
CA ASP A 192 -3.11 54.34 -37.52
C ASP A 192 -4.10 53.70 -36.52
N ILE A 193 -3.65 52.68 -35.78
CA ILE A 193 -4.45 51.90 -34.84
C ILE A 193 -5.11 52.77 -33.76
N VAL A 194 -4.40 53.77 -33.22
CA VAL A 194 -4.95 54.63 -32.16
C VAL A 194 -6.01 55.56 -32.75
N GLN A 195 -5.75 56.18 -33.91
CA GLN A 195 -6.71 57.02 -34.62
C GLN A 195 -7.94 56.22 -35.08
N ASN A 196 -7.76 54.97 -35.51
CA ASN A 196 -8.86 54.08 -35.90
C ASN A 196 -9.79 53.79 -34.71
N CYS A 197 -9.22 53.40 -33.57
CA CYS A 197 -9.96 53.18 -32.33
C CYS A 197 -10.71 54.45 -31.88
N ARG A 198 -10.06 55.62 -31.96
CA ARG A 198 -10.67 56.93 -31.64
C ARG A 198 -11.83 57.28 -32.57
N ARG A 199 -11.66 57.10 -33.88
CA ARG A 199 -12.66 57.49 -34.89
C ARG A 199 -13.87 56.55 -34.88
N LYS A 200 -13.65 55.24 -34.72
CA LYS A 200 -14.72 54.23 -34.69
C LYS A 200 -15.40 54.07 -33.32
N GLY A 201 -14.79 54.56 -32.24
CA GLY A 201 -15.35 54.46 -30.89
C GLY A 201 -15.47 53.02 -30.38
N LEU A 202 -14.41 52.21 -30.56
CA LEU A 202 -14.42 50.80 -30.18
C LEU A 202 -14.64 50.60 -28.66
N ASN A 203 -15.38 49.55 -28.29
CA ASN A 203 -15.56 49.18 -26.89
C ASN A 203 -14.34 48.44 -26.32
N LEU A 204 -14.27 48.29 -24.99
CA LEU A 204 -13.14 47.65 -24.28
C LEU A 204 -12.73 46.31 -24.88
N ASN A 205 -13.68 45.41 -25.08
CA ASN A 205 -13.39 44.08 -25.58
C ASN A 205 -12.84 44.12 -27.01
N SER A 206 -13.41 44.97 -27.87
CA SER A 206 -12.95 45.11 -29.26
C SER A 206 -11.54 45.71 -29.33
N THR A 207 -11.25 46.70 -28.49
CA THR A 207 -9.90 47.29 -28.37
C THR A 207 -8.87 46.26 -27.89
N LEU A 208 -9.22 45.46 -26.87
CA LEU A 208 -8.33 44.41 -26.36
C LEU A 208 -8.15 43.26 -27.35
N HIS A 209 -9.18 42.88 -28.11
CA HIS A 209 -9.03 41.90 -29.19
C HIS A 209 -8.12 42.42 -30.30
N LEU A 210 -8.21 43.70 -30.66
CA LEU A 210 -7.32 44.31 -31.64
C LEU A 210 -5.87 44.34 -31.13
N PHE A 211 -5.67 44.67 -29.85
CA PHE A 211 -4.36 44.61 -29.20
C PHE A 211 -3.79 43.18 -29.16
N LEU A 212 -4.60 42.16 -28.85
CA LEU A 212 -4.18 40.76 -28.88
C LEU A 212 -3.66 40.34 -30.26
N LYS A 213 -4.32 40.77 -31.34
CA LYS A 213 -3.84 40.54 -32.71
C LYS A 213 -2.44 41.14 -32.95
N VAL A 214 -2.18 42.34 -32.43
CA VAL A 214 -0.85 42.94 -32.46
C VAL A 214 0.15 42.12 -31.65
N CYS A 215 -0.22 41.67 -30.44
CA CYS A 215 0.64 40.79 -29.63
C CYS A 215 0.98 39.49 -30.36
N TYR A 216 0.02 38.84 -31.02
CA TYR A 216 0.28 37.62 -31.79
C TYR A 216 1.22 37.87 -32.99
N ALA A 217 1.10 39.03 -33.65
CA ALA A 217 2.03 39.42 -34.72
C ALA A 217 3.46 39.60 -34.18
N VAL A 218 3.64 40.31 -33.07
CA VAL A 218 4.96 40.49 -32.44
C VAL A 218 5.51 39.18 -31.90
N GLN A 219 4.67 38.34 -31.29
CA GLN A 219 5.04 37.00 -30.84
C GLN A 219 5.55 36.14 -31.99
N HIS A 220 4.89 36.19 -33.15
CA HIS A 220 5.33 35.48 -34.34
C HIS A 220 6.72 35.94 -34.79
N ALA A 221 7.01 37.25 -34.75
CA ALA A 221 8.35 37.76 -35.03
C ALA A 221 9.39 37.26 -34.01
N HIS A 222 9.07 37.32 -32.70
CA HIS A 222 9.96 36.86 -31.63
C HIS A 222 10.27 35.36 -31.72
N ARG A 223 9.31 34.52 -32.12
CA ARG A 223 9.54 33.08 -32.38
C ARG A 223 10.51 32.82 -33.53
N ASN A 224 10.61 33.77 -34.47
CA ASN A 224 11.58 33.75 -35.56
C ASN A 224 12.85 34.56 -35.22
N LEU A 225 13.09 34.85 -33.93
CA LEU A 225 14.24 35.59 -33.40
C LEU A 225 14.36 37.05 -33.90
N ILE A 226 13.27 37.63 -34.38
CA ILE A 226 13.23 39.00 -34.91
C ILE A 226 12.56 39.93 -33.88
N LEU A 227 13.29 40.96 -33.43
CA LEU A 227 12.76 42.05 -32.62
C LEU A 227 12.22 43.17 -33.51
N HIS A 228 11.14 43.84 -33.10
CA HIS A 228 10.56 44.93 -33.88
C HIS A 228 11.28 46.26 -33.67
N ARG A 229 11.71 46.59 -32.44
CA ARG A 229 12.56 47.75 -32.09
C ARG A 229 11.95 49.15 -32.32
N ASP A 230 10.73 49.25 -32.85
CA ASP A 230 10.05 50.52 -33.17
C ASP A 230 8.53 50.37 -33.17
N ILE A 231 7.99 49.66 -32.18
CA ILE A 231 6.54 49.48 -32.03
C ILE A 231 5.93 50.82 -31.62
N LYS A 232 5.10 51.38 -32.49
CA LYS A 232 4.37 52.63 -32.26
C LYS A 232 3.11 52.66 -33.13
N PRO A 233 2.11 53.51 -32.80
CA PRO A 233 0.84 53.53 -33.50
C PRO A 233 0.97 53.75 -35.03
N SER A 234 1.88 54.64 -35.46
CA SER A 234 2.11 54.90 -36.90
C SER A 234 2.71 53.73 -37.69
N ASN A 235 3.22 52.69 -37.01
CA ASN A 235 3.71 51.46 -37.60
C ASN A 235 2.66 50.32 -37.50
N ILE A 236 1.44 50.61 -37.07
CA ILE A 236 0.36 49.61 -36.98
C ILE A 236 -0.88 50.19 -37.65
N PHE A 237 -1.15 49.73 -38.87
CA PHE A 237 -2.32 50.18 -39.63
C PHE A 237 -3.48 49.22 -39.44
N VAL A 238 -4.69 49.78 -39.31
CA VAL A 238 -5.93 49.01 -39.32
C VAL A 238 -6.56 49.17 -40.69
N THR A 239 -6.75 48.05 -41.39
CA THR A 239 -7.38 48.01 -42.71
C THR A 239 -8.87 48.39 -42.62
N PRO A 240 -9.54 48.70 -43.75
CA PRO A 240 -10.98 48.90 -43.79
C PRO A 240 -11.77 47.75 -43.12
N ASP A 241 -11.30 46.51 -43.29
CA ASP A 241 -11.89 45.28 -42.72
C ASP A 241 -11.71 45.16 -41.19
N GLY A 242 -10.94 46.06 -40.56
CA GLY A 242 -10.73 46.07 -39.12
C GLY A 242 -9.60 45.17 -38.63
N GLU A 243 -8.74 44.68 -39.53
CA GLU A 243 -7.58 43.87 -39.19
C GLU A 243 -6.32 44.73 -39.03
N PRO A 244 -5.48 44.50 -38.01
CA PRO A 244 -4.23 45.22 -37.85
C PRO A 244 -3.15 44.63 -38.75
N LYS A 245 -2.26 45.49 -39.24
CA LYS A 245 -1.06 45.16 -40.00
C LYS A 245 0.12 45.90 -39.39
N LEU A 246 1.03 45.13 -38.81
CA LEU A 246 2.30 45.58 -38.27
C LEU A 246 3.26 45.89 -39.42
N LEU A 247 3.80 47.10 -39.43
CA LEU A 247 4.65 47.67 -40.47
C LEU A 247 6.04 47.95 -39.88
N ASP A 248 7.08 47.91 -40.72
CA ASP A 248 8.40 48.49 -40.46
C ASP A 248 9.12 48.03 -39.17
N PHE A 249 9.89 46.94 -39.26
CA PHE A 249 10.68 46.34 -38.16
C PHE A 249 11.95 47.12 -37.79
N GLY A 250 11.90 48.46 -37.81
CA GLY A 250 13.01 49.31 -37.36
C GLY A 250 14.36 49.07 -38.08
N VAL A 251 14.33 48.54 -39.31
CA VAL A 251 15.51 48.01 -40.03
C VAL A 251 16.57 49.07 -40.30
N SER A 252 16.20 50.34 -40.34
CA SER A 252 17.12 51.48 -40.43
C SER A 252 18.06 51.59 -39.22
N LYS A 253 17.68 51.11 -38.03
CA LYS A 253 18.56 51.11 -36.85
C LYS A 253 19.70 50.08 -36.95
N LEU A 254 19.59 49.12 -37.89
CA LEU A 254 20.65 48.18 -38.23
C LEU A 254 21.71 48.79 -39.15
N LEU A 255 21.56 50.05 -39.54
CA LEU A 255 22.50 50.78 -40.40
C LEU A 255 23.42 51.72 -39.61
N GLU A 256 23.37 51.68 -38.28
CA GLU A 256 24.25 52.46 -37.40
C GLU A 256 25.52 51.65 -37.05
N PRO A 257 26.73 52.22 -37.19
CA PRO A 257 27.97 51.52 -36.85
C PRO A 257 28.03 51.20 -35.36
N GLU A 258 28.35 49.95 -35.01
CA GLU A 258 28.59 49.56 -33.62
C GLU A 258 29.91 50.20 -33.13
N GLY A 259 29.86 51.05 -32.11
CA GLY A 259 31.05 51.39 -31.33
C GLY A 259 31.36 52.87 -31.01
N GLU A 260 30.53 53.85 -31.35
CA GLU A 260 30.71 55.21 -30.81
C GLU A 260 29.96 55.39 -29.48
N THR A 261 30.72 55.30 -28.39
CA THR A 261 30.32 55.64 -27.03
C THR A 261 29.70 57.04 -26.95
N ALA A 262 28.64 57.17 -26.12
CA ALA A 262 27.72 58.29 -25.98
C ALA A 262 28.27 59.68 -25.55
N ASP A 263 29.58 59.94 -25.66
CA ASP A 263 30.22 61.19 -25.24
C ASP A 263 30.65 62.12 -26.40
N SER A 264 30.50 61.71 -27.66
CA SER A 264 30.60 62.65 -28.79
C SER A 264 29.27 63.35 -28.99
N THR A 265 29.27 64.65 -28.71
CA THR A 265 28.24 65.64 -29.03
C THR A 265 27.32 65.21 -30.17
N TRP A 266 26.06 64.89 -29.82
CA TRP A 266 24.93 64.80 -30.75
C TRP A 266 24.84 66.10 -31.55
N THR A 267 25.55 66.17 -32.67
CA THR A 267 25.36 67.21 -33.66
C THR A 267 24.04 66.88 -34.35
N ALA A 268 23.12 67.84 -34.32
CA ALA A 268 21.74 67.74 -34.80
C ALA A 268 21.58 67.48 -36.33
N ALA A 269 22.59 66.88 -36.99
CA ALA A 269 22.65 66.68 -38.42
C ALA A 269 23.02 65.26 -38.90
N LYS A 270 23.33 64.28 -38.01
CA LYS A 270 23.73 62.92 -38.47
C LYS A 270 23.23 61.70 -37.67
N GLY A 271 22.31 61.87 -36.71
CA GLY A 271 21.71 60.75 -35.97
C GLY A 271 20.26 60.49 -36.40
N THR A 272 19.90 59.24 -36.66
CA THR A 272 18.54 58.83 -37.05
C THR A 272 17.53 59.21 -35.96
N PRO A 273 16.42 59.92 -36.25
CA PRO A 273 15.48 60.34 -35.21
C PRO A 273 14.74 59.12 -34.66
N LEU A 274 15.10 58.68 -33.44
CA LEU A 274 14.23 57.88 -32.59
C LEU A 274 12.86 58.58 -32.48
N THR A 275 11.79 57.81 -32.32
CA THR A 275 10.54 58.35 -31.74
C THR A 275 10.65 58.08 -30.23
N PRO A 276 11.34 58.96 -29.46
CA PRO A 276 11.81 58.60 -28.13
C PRO A 276 10.65 58.34 -27.15
N GLU A 277 9.43 58.75 -27.51
CA GLU A 277 8.23 58.65 -26.69
C GLU A 277 7.69 57.22 -26.50
N TYR A 278 8.07 56.26 -27.36
CA TYR A 278 7.71 54.83 -27.23
C TYR A 278 8.92 53.94 -26.89
N SER A 279 10.11 54.54 -26.74
CA SER A 279 11.34 53.79 -26.50
C SER A 279 11.43 53.37 -25.04
N SER A 280 11.90 52.15 -24.79
CA SER A 280 12.18 51.67 -23.44
C SER A 280 13.40 52.37 -22.82
N PRO A 281 13.55 52.38 -21.48
CA PRO A 281 14.70 53.00 -20.81
C PRO A 281 16.05 52.48 -21.34
N GLU A 282 16.17 51.17 -21.57
CA GLU A 282 17.36 50.56 -22.16
C GLU A 282 17.60 50.99 -23.62
N GLN A 283 16.52 51.19 -24.41
CA GLN A 283 16.64 51.69 -25.78
C GLN A 283 17.08 53.16 -25.84
N LEU A 284 16.66 53.99 -24.89
CA LEU A 284 17.09 55.39 -24.78
C LEU A 284 18.54 55.54 -24.30
N ARG A 285 19.08 54.54 -23.61
CA ARG A 285 20.47 54.47 -23.15
C ARG A 285 21.41 53.81 -24.17
N GLY A 286 20.87 53.27 -25.27
CA GLY A 286 21.66 52.59 -26.31
C GLY A 286 22.17 51.21 -25.89
N GLU A 287 21.49 50.53 -24.96
CA GLU A 287 21.84 49.18 -24.52
C GLU A 287 21.29 48.10 -25.47
N SER A 288 21.77 46.87 -25.31
CA SER A 288 21.29 45.70 -26.07
C SER A 288 19.80 45.46 -25.87
N LEU A 289 19.04 45.51 -26.96
CA LEU A 289 17.59 45.32 -26.95
C LEU A 289 17.23 43.84 -26.82
N THR A 290 16.15 43.56 -26.09
CA THR A 290 15.58 42.22 -25.92
C THR A 290 14.08 42.24 -26.21
N THR A 291 13.41 41.09 -26.13
CA THR A 291 11.95 41.00 -26.24
C THR A 291 11.24 41.89 -25.21
N ALA A 292 11.85 42.13 -24.05
CA ALA A 292 11.34 43.03 -23.01
C ALA A 292 11.21 44.49 -23.48
N SER A 293 12.02 44.93 -24.44
CA SER A 293 11.96 46.28 -25.02
C SER A 293 10.72 46.46 -25.91
N ASP A 294 10.37 45.43 -26.69
CA ASP A 294 9.13 45.40 -27.47
C ASP A 294 7.90 45.29 -26.53
N ILE A 295 7.98 44.53 -25.43
CA ILE A 295 6.91 44.44 -24.42
C ILE A 295 6.63 45.81 -23.77
N PHE A 296 7.66 46.59 -23.47
CA PHE A 296 7.49 47.96 -22.95
C PHE A 296 6.78 48.86 -23.96
N SER A 297 7.18 48.80 -25.22
CA SER A 297 6.55 49.56 -26.31
C SER A 297 5.08 49.16 -26.51
N LEU A 298 4.77 47.86 -26.42
CA LEU A 298 3.39 47.34 -26.39
C LEU A 298 2.62 47.80 -25.15
N GLY A 299 3.28 47.95 -24.00
CA GLY A 299 2.71 48.51 -22.79
C GLY A 299 2.27 49.97 -22.97
N ILE A 300 3.09 50.80 -23.64
CA ILE A 300 2.74 52.18 -23.97
C ILE A 300 1.57 52.22 -24.95
N LEU A 301 1.60 51.36 -25.98
CA LEU A 301 0.50 51.22 -26.94
C LEU A 301 -0.81 50.83 -26.25
N LEU A 302 -0.79 49.82 -25.37
CA LEU A 302 -1.96 49.38 -24.61
C LEU A 302 -2.47 50.50 -23.71
N PHE A 303 -1.57 51.23 -23.03
CA PHE A 303 -1.94 52.39 -22.23
C PHE A 303 -2.68 53.43 -23.07
N GLU A 304 -2.13 53.80 -24.23
CA GLU A 304 -2.72 54.82 -25.09
C GLU A 304 -4.04 54.37 -25.74
N LEU A 305 -4.18 53.09 -26.08
CA LEU A 305 -5.44 52.52 -26.58
C LEU A 305 -6.57 52.57 -25.54
N LEU A 306 -6.23 52.50 -24.24
CA LEU A 306 -7.20 52.50 -23.15
C LEU A 306 -7.46 53.91 -22.58
N ALA A 307 -6.43 54.75 -22.48
CA ALA A 307 -6.50 56.08 -21.87
C ALA A 307 -6.70 57.21 -22.89
N HIS A 308 -6.41 56.98 -24.17
CA HIS A 308 -6.33 58.00 -25.24
C HIS A 308 -5.33 59.13 -24.99
N GLU A 309 -4.47 58.96 -24.00
CA GLU A 309 -3.33 59.82 -23.68
C GLU A 309 -2.13 58.91 -23.41
N ARG A 310 -0.92 59.47 -23.51
CA ARG A 310 0.31 58.74 -23.21
C ARG A 310 0.60 58.72 -21.70
N PRO A 311 1.32 57.71 -21.19
CA PRO A 311 1.60 57.59 -19.77
C PRO A 311 2.49 58.72 -19.22
N TRP A 312 3.42 59.23 -20.02
CA TRP A 312 4.32 60.33 -19.64
C TRP A 312 4.30 61.47 -20.65
N LYS A 313 4.56 62.69 -20.15
CA LYS A 313 4.89 63.88 -20.94
C LYS A 313 6.34 64.24 -20.64
N PHE A 314 7.20 64.18 -21.65
CA PHE A 314 8.63 64.45 -21.49
C PHE A 314 8.88 65.95 -21.51
N GLN A 315 9.69 66.41 -20.56
CA GLN A 315 10.04 67.83 -20.41
C GLN A 315 11.26 68.21 -21.25
N SER A 316 12.10 67.24 -21.59
CA SER A 316 13.32 67.39 -22.37
C SER A 316 13.31 66.44 -23.57
N PRO A 317 13.82 66.87 -24.73
CA PRO A 317 13.99 66.01 -25.89
C PRO A 317 15.23 65.10 -25.81
N LEU A 318 16.07 65.22 -24.76
CA LEU A 318 17.31 64.46 -24.62
C LEU A 318 17.04 63.01 -24.17
N PRO A 319 17.45 61.97 -24.93
CA PRO A 319 17.18 60.57 -24.60
C PRO A 319 17.62 60.14 -23.19
N GLY A 320 18.79 60.60 -22.73
CA GLY A 320 19.29 60.28 -21.39
C GLY A 320 18.45 60.87 -20.25
N GLU A 321 17.85 62.03 -20.44
CA GLU A 321 16.94 62.64 -19.44
C GLU A 321 15.57 61.96 -19.45
N MET A 322 15.10 61.55 -20.64
CA MET A 322 13.88 60.75 -20.79
C MET A 322 14.01 59.38 -20.11
N ALA A 323 15.16 58.70 -20.25
CA ALA A 323 15.42 57.44 -19.57
C ALA A 323 15.37 57.59 -18.03
N LYS A 324 16.03 58.62 -17.49
CA LYS A 324 15.97 58.95 -16.05
C LYS A 324 14.55 59.23 -15.57
N GLN A 325 13.75 59.94 -16.37
CA GLN A 325 12.34 60.22 -16.04
C GLN A 325 11.51 58.93 -15.95
N LEU A 326 11.69 57.99 -16.87
CA LEU A 326 10.98 56.70 -16.88
C LEU A 326 11.35 55.82 -15.68
N GLU A 327 12.60 55.85 -15.21
CA GLU A 327 13.06 55.08 -14.06
C GLU A 327 12.56 55.66 -12.72
N GLN A 328 12.49 56.99 -12.62
CA GLN A 328 12.12 57.69 -11.38
C GLN A 328 10.60 57.83 -11.20
N SER A 329 9.83 57.81 -12.29
CA SER A 329 8.39 58.06 -12.27
C SER A 329 7.61 56.84 -12.79
N PRO A 330 6.99 56.03 -11.91
CA PRO A 330 6.20 54.89 -12.35
C PRO A 330 5.02 55.34 -13.21
N ALA A 331 4.60 54.50 -14.15
CA ALA A 331 3.46 54.78 -15.00
C ALA A 331 2.20 55.03 -14.16
N PRO A 332 1.41 56.10 -14.44
CA PRO A 332 0.15 56.29 -13.75
C PRO A 332 -0.81 55.13 -14.07
N PRO A 333 -1.71 54.71 -13.16
CA PRO A 333 -2.73 53.72 -13.49
C PRO A 333 -3.66 54.21 -14.61
N VAL A 334 -3.92 53.38 -15.61
CA VAL A 334 -4.82 53.67 -16.75
C VAL A 334 -6.19 54.15 -16.25
N SER A 335 -6.70 53.52 -15.20
CA SER A 335 -7.99 53.86 -14.60
C SER A 335 -8.04 55.28 -14.01
N LYS A 336 -6.91 55.91 -13.69
CA LYS A 336 -6.81 57.29 -13.18
C LYS A 336 -6.61 58.32 -14.27
N THR A 337 -5.96 57.95 -15.37
CA THR A 337 -5.67 58.84 -16.52
C THR A 337 -6.82 58.93 -17.51
N LEU A 338 -7.81 58.03 -17.43
CA LEU A 338 -8.99 58.05 -18.29
C LEU A 338 -9.78 59.38 -18.16
N ASN A 339 -9.79 60.17 -19.22
CA ASN A 339 -10.59 61.40 -19.31
C ASN A 339 -12.06 61.07 -19.63
N HIS A 340 -12.95 61.10 -18.62
CA HIS A 340 -14.37 60.75 -18.78
C HIS A 340 -15.19 61.72 -19.66
N ASN A 341 -14.66 62.89 -19.97
CA ASN A 341 -15.39 63.92 -20.71
C ASN A 341 -15.19 63.83 -22.24
N SER A 342 -14.27 62.98 -22.71
CA SER A 342 -14.03 62.79 -24.15
C SER A 342 -15.04 61.80 -24.77
N PRO A 343 -15.65 62.10 -25.93
CA PRO A 343 -16.55 61.16 -26.64
C PRO A 343 -15.91 59.80 -26.95
N ALA A 344 -14.59 59.76 -27.15
CA ALA A 344 -13.84 58.55 -27.50
C ALA A 344 -13.65 57.57 -26.34
N THR A 345 -13.64 58.05 -25.08
CA THR A 345 -13.43 57.24 -23.87
C THR A 345 -14.73 56.82 -23.19
N ARG A 346 -15.88 57.37 -23.60
CA ARG A 346 -17.23 57.03 -23.07
C ARG A 346 -17.56 55.53 -23.06
N PRO A 347 -17.08 54.68 -24.01
CA PRO A 347 -17.33 53.24 -23.98
C PRO A 347 -16.62 52.49 -22.83
N PHE A 348 -15.59 53.08 -22.21
CA PHE A 348 -14.82 52.42 -21.14
C PHE A 348 -15.36 52.80 -19.76
N ARG A 349 -15.83 51.80 -18.98
CA ARG A 349 -16.20 52.02 -17.58
C ARG A 349 -14.95 52.04 -16.70
N LYS A 350 -14.76 53.08 -15.89
CA LYS A 350 -13.64 53.20 -14.92
C LYS A 350 -13.45 51.94 -14.05
N ARG A 351 -14.56 51.33 -13.65
CA ARG A 351 -14.58 50.08 -12.84
C ARG A 351 -14.05 48.86 -13.58
N ALA A 352 -14.17 48.82 -14.91
CA ALA A 352 -13.64 47.73 -15.71
C ALA A 352 -12.12 47.83 -15.84
N LEU A 353 -11.58 49.05 -15.98
CA LEU A 353 -10.13 49.29 -16.06
C LEU A 353 -9.42 49.12 -14.70
N LYS A 354 -10.10 49.48 -13.60
CA LYS A 354 -9.54 49.44 -12.25
C LYS A 354 -9.26 48.01 -11.80
N GLY A 355 -8.01 47.73 -11.45
CA GLY A 355 -7.59 46.44 -10.90
C GLY A 355 -6.73 45.65 -11.87
N ASP A 356 -7.33 44.74 -12.62
CA ASP A 356 -6.61 43.76 -13.43
C ASP A 356 -5.91 44.38 -14.65
N LEU A 357 -6.56 45.28 -15.40
CA LEU A 357 -5.91 45.97 -16.52
C LEU A 357 -4.83 46.98 -16.06
N ASP A 358 -5.05 47.67 -14.93
CA ASP A 358 -4.01 48.53 -14.34
C ASP A 358 -2.73 47.73 -14.02
N ARG A 359 -2.87 46.47 -13.55
CA ARG A 359 -1.74 45.59 -13.25
C ARG A 359 -1.03 45.10 -14.50
N ILE A 360 -1.78 44.69 -15.52
CA ILE A 360 -1.23 44.23 -16.80
C ILE A 360 -0.37 45.34 -17.42
N VAL A 361 -0.91 46.56 -17.47
CA VAL A 361 -0.18 47.71 -18.03
C VAL A 361 1.00 48.11 -17.15
N ALA A 362 0.85 48.12 -15.82
CA ALA A 362 1.96 48.42 -14.92
C ALA A 362 3.11 47.41 -15.02
N LYS A 363 2.81 46.11 -15.17
CA LYS A 363 3.82 45.07 -15.36
C LYS A 363 4.53 45.22 -16.70
N ALA A 364 3.81 45.49 -17.79
CA ALA A 364 4.43 45.73 -19.09
C ALA A 364 5.34 46.99 -19.10
N LEU A 365 4.98 48.02 -18.32
CA LEU A 365 5.68 49.30 -18.21
C LEU A 365 6.71 49.37 -17.05
N ALA A 366 7.10 48.23 -16.47
CA ALA A 366 8.09 48.22 -15.40
C ALA A 366 9.44 48.79 -15.90
N PRO A 367 10.13 49.66 -15.14
CA PRO A 367 11.38 50.27 -15.59
C PRO A 367 12.46 49.25 -15.92
N LYS A 368 12.60 48.21 -15.08
CA LYS A 368 13.57 47.14 -15.27
C LYS A 368 13.04 46.04 -16.20
N PRO A 369 13.82 45.57 -17.19
CA PRO A 369 13.39 44.49 -18.09
C PRO A 369 12.95 43.21 -17.37
N GLU A 370 13.62 42.81 -16.29
CA GLU A 370 13.33 41.60 -15.51
C GLU A 370 12.00 41.65 -14.74
N ASP A 371 11.47 42.84 -14.48
CA ASP A 371 10.18 43.02 -13.80
C ASP A 371 8.99 42.98 -14.78
N ARG A 372 9.27 42.90 -16.10
CA ARG A 372 8.25 42.85 -17.15
C ARG A 372 7.75 41.41 -17.36
N TYR A 373 7.00 41.19 -18.44
CA TYR A 373 6.62 39.84 -18.86
C TYR A 373 7.83 39.16 -19.53
N ASP A 374 8.02 37.86 -19.29
CA ASP A 374 9.11 37.08 -19.91
C ASP A 374 8.94 36.99 -21.43
N SER A 375 7.68 36.95 -21.90
CA SER A 375 7.35 36.95 -23.32
C SER A 375 6.09 37.76 -23.64
N VAL A 376 5.94 38.15 -24.92
CA VAL A 376 4.70 38.75 -25.43
C VAL A 376 3.50 37.79 -25.30
N SER A 377 3.77 36.47 -25.28
CA SER A 377 2.75 35.45 -25.03
C SER A 377 2.12 35.60 -23.65
N ASP A 378 2.93 35.90 -22.63
CA ASP A 378 2.46 36.02 -21.24
C ASP A 378 1.62 37.28 -21.06
N LEU A 379 2.01 38.37 -21.72
CA LEU A 379 1.20 39.60 -21.80
C LEU A 379 -0.15 39.32 -22.48
N ALA A 380 -0.14 38.64 -23.63
CA ALA A 380 -1.37 38.27 -24.34
C ALA A 380 -2.27 37.36 -23.49
N GLN A 381 -1.68 36.39 -22.78
CA GLN A 381 -2.40 35.46 -21.92
C GLN A 381 -3.12 36.16 -20.76
N ASP A 382 -2.46 37.12 -20.09
CA ASP A 382 -3.11 37.90 -19.03
C ASP A 382 -4.26 38.78 -19.57
N VAL A 383 -4.13 39.34 -20.78
CA VAL A 383 -5.22 40.08 -21.45
C VAL A 383 -6.38 39.14 -21.84
N GLU A 384 -6.10 37.93 -22.31
CA GLU A 384 -7.12 36.91 -22.57
C GLU A 384 -7.84 36.46 -21.30
N CYS A 385 -7.10 36.25 -20.21
CA CYS A 385 -7.67 35.91 -18.90
C CYS A 385 -8.60 37.01 -18.41
N TYR A 386 -8.22 38.28 -18.58
CA TYR A 386 -9.09 39.42 -18.28
C TYR A 386 -10.38 39.38 -19.13
N LEU A 387 -10.30 39.15 -20.44
CA LEU A 387 -11.47 39.06 -21.33
C LEU A 387 -12.42 37.90 -20.97
N LYS A 388 -11.87 36.77 -20.49
CA LYS A 388 -12.64 35.56 -20.12
C LYS A 388 -13.10 35.56 -18.65
N GLY A 389 -12.68 36.53 -17.84
CA GLY A 389 -13.01 36.63 -16.42
C GLY A 389 -12.25 35.63 -15.53
N TYR A 390 -11.09 35.14 -15.97
CA TYR A 390 -10.22 34.26 -15.20
C TYR A 390 -9.26 35.04 -14.28
N PRO A 391 -8.85 34.46 -13.13
CA PRO A 391 -7.83 35.08 -12.29
C PRO A 391 -6.50 35.22 -13.04
N LEU A 392 -5.90 36.41 -13.00
CA LEU A 392 -4.62 36.70 -13.65
C LEU A 392 -3.47 35.89 -13.03
N ALA A 393 -2.50 35.47 -13.85
CA ALA A 393 -1.29 34.80 -13.37
C ALA A 393 -0.42 35.74 -12.51
N SER A 394 -0.55 37.06 -12.72
CA SER A 394 0.09 38.12 -11.94
C SER A 394 -0.50 38.34 -10.53
N ARG A 395 -1.42 37.49 -10.05
CA ARG A 395 -2.03 37.57 -8.71
C ARG A 395 -1.32 36.64 -7.71
N SER A 396 -0.87 37.17 -6.57
CA SER A 396 -0.44 36.34 -5.43
C SER A 396 -1.64 35.53 -4.89
N GLY A 397 -1.49 34.20 -4.80
CA GLY A 397 -2.56 33.28 -4.34
C GLY A 397 -3.36 32.56 -5.44
N TYR A 398 -2.81 32.41 -6.65
CA TYR A 398 -3.40 31.69 -7.80
C TYR A 398 -4.08 30.35 -7.44
N PHE A 399 -3.42 29.51 -6.65
CA PHE A 399 -3.91 28.15 -6.32
C PHE A 399 -5.21 28.13 -5.51
N SER A 400 -5.40 29.05 -4.55
CA SER A 400 -6.58 29.03 -3.67
C SER A 400 -7.83 29.52 -4.37
N ALA A 401 -7.71 30.54 -5.23
CA ALA A 401 -8.81 31.03 -6.05
C ALA A 401 -9.23 30.04 -7.15
N TRP A 402 -8.25 29.30 -7.70
CA TRP A 402 -8.50 28.24 -8.67
C TRP A 402 -9.25 27.05 -8.05
N LEU A 403 -8.81 26.55 -6.88
CA LEU A 403 -9.50 25.46 -6.17
C LEU A 403 -10.98 25.78 -5.89
N GLY A 404 -11.27 26.99 -5.41
CA GLY A 404 -12.65 27.40 -5.11
C GLY A 404 -13.57 27.47 -6.34
N SER A 405 -13.02 27.85 -7.50
CA SER A 405 -13.77 27.92 -8.76
C SER A 405 -13.96 26.53 -9.38
N PHE A 406 -12.95 25.66 -9.27
CA PHE A 406 -13.01 24.27 -9.71
C PHE A 406 -14.06 23.46 -8.93
N TRP A 407 -14.08 23.60 -7.60
CA TRP A 407 -15.06 22.95 -6.72
C TRP A 407 -16.51 23.35 -7.05
N LYS A 408 -16.77 24.63 -7.33
CA LYS A 408 -18.10 25.09 -7.71
C LYS A 408 -18.59 24.53 -9.04
N ARG A 409 -17.67 24.22 -9.97
CA ARG A 409 -18.01 23.79 -11.34
C ARG A 409 -18.06 22.28 -11.52
N HIS A 410 -17.26 21.52 -10.74
CA HIS A 410 -17.11 20.06 -10.88
C HIS A 410 -17.55 19.27 -9.64
N ARG A 411 -18.50 19.78 -8.85
CA ARG A 411 -18.91 19.19 -7.56
C ARG A 411 -19.12 17.66 -7.58
N LEU A 412 -19.81 17.12 -8.60
CA LEU A 412 -20.12 15.69 -8.68
C LEU A 412 -18.88 14.84 -8.94
N GLN A 413 -18.01 15.26 -9.85
CA GLN A 413 -16.76 14.56 -10.18
C GLN A 413 -15.77 14.64 -9.02
N ALA A 414 -15.67 15.79 -8.36
CA ALA A 414 -14.82 15.99 -7.20
C ALA A 414 -15.28 15.13 -6.01
N THR A 415 -16.60 15.05 -5.74
CA THR A 415 -17.14 14.16 -4.72
C THR A 415 -16.88 12.70 -5.04
N ALA A 416 -17.09 12.26 -6.29
CA ALA A 416 -16.82 10.88 -6.70
C ALA A 416 -15.32 10.51 -6.54
N ALA A 417 -14.42 11.40 -6.94
CA ALA A 417 -12.98 11.21 -6.77
C ALA A 417 -12.57 11.17 -5.29
N ALA A 418 -13.18 12.01 -4.43
CA ALA A 418 -12.93 12.01 -3.00
C ALA A 418 -13.40 10.71 -2.33
N ILE A 419 -14.57 10.19 -2.71
CA ILE A 419 -15.08 8.89 -2.23
C ILE A 419 -14.14 7.77 -2.69
N ALA A 420 -13.74 7.74 -3.96
CA ALA A 420 -12.83 6.72 -4.48
C ALA A 420 -11.47 6.75 -3.75
N LEU A 421 -10.92 7.94 -3.48
CA LEU A 421 -9.69 8.09 -2.73
C LEU A 421 -9.86 7.64 -1.28
N PHE A 422 -10.95 8.00 -0.62
CA PHE A 422 -11.23 7.58 0.75
C PHE A 422 -11.40 6.06 0.84
N SER A 423 -12.16 5.45 -0.08
CA SER A 423 -12.32 3.99 -0.17
C SER A 423 -10.98 3.30 -0.43
N PHE A 424 -10.12 3.85 -1.29
CA PHE A 424 -8.79 3.32 -1.53
C PHE A 424 -7.92 3.38 -0.27
N VAL A 425 -7.87 4.53 0.42
CA VAL A 425 -7.12 4.69 1.67
C VAL A 425 -7.64 3.76 2.77
N ALA A 426 -8.96 3.63 2.92
CA ALA A 426 -9.57 2.72 3.89
C ALA A 426 -9.24 1.25 3.56
N ALA A 427 -9.33 0.85 2.28
CA ALA A 427 -8.98 -0.50 1.84
C ALA A 427 -7.49 -0.79 2.02
N SER A 428 -6.60 0.15 1.69
CA SER A 428 -5.16 0.02 1.93
C SER A 428 -4.84 -0.04 3.42
N GLY A 429 -5.50 0.76 4.25
CA GLY A 429 -5.37 0.73 5.70
C GLY A 429 -5.80 -0.61 6.28
N TYR A 430 -6.98 -1.11 5.88
CA TYR A 430 -7.47 -2.43 6.24
C TYR A 430 -6.50 -3.53 5.81
N SER A 431 -6.02 -3.48 4.56
CA SER A 431 -5.06 -4.45 4.04
C SER A 431 -3.73 -4.43 4.79
N LEU A 432 -3.26 -3.27 5.25
CA LEU A 432 -2.03 -3.15 6.03
C LEU A 432 -2.21 -3.72 7.44
N ILE A 433 -3.35 -3.45 8.09
CA ILE A 433 -3.71 -4.04 9.39
C ILE A 433 -3.76 -5.56 9.28
N GLN A 434 -4.44 -6.08 8.26
CA GLN A 434 -4.52 -7.53 8.01
C GLN A 434 -3.14 -8.14 7.73
N TYR A 435 -2.32 -7.48 6.91
CA TYR A 435 -0.94 -7.92 6.65
C TYR A 435 -0.10 -7.99 7.95
N GLN A 436 -0.27 -7.02 8.86
CA GLN A 436 0.44 -7.03 10.14
C GLN A 436 -0.03 -8.15 11.05
N ILE A 437 -1.34 -8.41 11.15
CA ILE A 437 -1.91 -9.52 11.93
C ILE A 437 -1.39 -10.85 11.40
N SER A 438 -1.50 -11.11 10.10
CA SER A 438 -1.01 -12.36 9.49
C SER A 438 0.50 -12.54 9.69
N LYS A 439 1.30 -11.47 9.60
CA LYS A 439 2.75 -11.54 9.84
C LYS A 439 3.09 -11.79 11.31
N ALA A 440 2.24 -11.38 12.25
CA ALA A 440 2.40 -11.70 13.67
C ALA A 440 2.06 -13.18 13.92
N GLU A 441 0.98 -13.70 13.32
CA GLU A 441 0.62 -15.11 13.41
C GLU A 441 1.66 -16.04 12.79
N ILE A 442 2.18 -15.71 11.60
CA ILE A 442 3.25 -16.49 10.96
C ILE A 442 4.50 -16.50 11.85
N ARG A 443 4.93 -15.35 12.38
CA ARG A 443 6.09 -15.31 13.30
C ARG A 443 5.86 -16.15 14.55
N ARG A 444 4.66 -16.07 15.14
CA ARG A 444 4.29 -16.92 16.29
C ARG A 444 4.38 -18.40 15.92
N ALA A 445 3.84 -18.80 14.78
CA ALA A 445 3.88 -20.17 14.30
C ALA A 445 5.32 -20.63 14.01
N ASP A 446 6.14 -19.80 13.36
CA ASP A 446 7.55 -20.07 13.08
C ASP A 446 8.34 -20.23 14.39
N THR A 447 8.13 -19.36 15.39
CA THR A 447 8.79 -19.48 16.70
C THR A 447 8.37 -20.76 17.43
N VAL A 448 7.08 -21.11 17.40
CA VAL A 448 6.58 -22.37 18.00
C VAL A 448 7.18 -23.58 17.28
N LEU A 449 7.20 -23.57 15.95
CA LEU A 449 7.73 -24.65 15.12
C LEU A 449 9.24 -24.79 15.31
N GLU A 450 9.99 -23.69 15.30
CA GLU A 450 11.43 -23.66 15.55
C GLU A 450 11.74 -24.18 16.96
N PHE A 451 10.97 -23.76 17.97
CA PHE A 451 11.11 -24.26 19.33
C PHE A 451 10.88 -25.78 19.40
N LEU A 452 9.75 -26.27 18.87
CA LEU A 452 9.44 -27.71 18.88
C LEU A 452 10.44 -28.51 18.04
N SER A 453 10.89 -27.98 16.91
CA SER A 453 11.92 -28.60 16.09
C SER A 453 13.23 -28.70 16.86
N ASN A 454 13.70 -27.61 17.46
CA ASN A 454 14.93 -27.58 18.25
C ASN A 454 14.86 -28.55 19.44
N LEU A 455 13.72 -28.58 20.13
CA LEU A 455 13.46 -29.51 21.22
C LEU A 455 13.57 -30.97 20.74
N LEU A 456 13.01 -31.31 19.57
CA LEU A 456 13.09 -32.65 19.00
C LEU A 456 14.48 -32.98 18.44
N THR A 457 15.19 -32.04 17.81
CA THR A 457 16.55 -32.29 17.29
C THR A 457 17.61 -32.39 18.39
N ASP A 458 17.42 -31.73 19.54
CA ASP A 458 18.28 -31.95 20.72
C ASP A 458 18.18 -33.39 21.27
N SER A 459 17.21 -34.18 20.78
CA SER A 459 17.07 -35.61 21.04
C SER A 459 17.62 -36.53 19.94
N ASP A 460 18.29 -36.00 18.90
CA ASP A 460 18.87 -36.81 17.82
C ASP A 460 20.01 -37.71 18.34
N PRO A 461 19.83 -39.05 18.33
CA PRO A 461 20.84 -39.99 18.82
C PRO A 461 22.13 -39.98 17.98
N TYR A 462 22.12 -39.42 16.77
CA TYR A 462 23.32 -39.27 15.94
C TYR A 462 24.13 -37.98 16.24
N ALA A 463 23.56 -37.03 16.98
CA ALA A 463 24.21 -35.79 17.41
C ALA A 463 24.89 -35.88 18.80
N GLY A 464 24.92 -37.08 19.41
CA GLY A 464 25.43 -37.29 20.77
C GLY A 464 24.35 -37.22 21.86
N GLY A 465 23.07 -37.27 21.49
CA GLY A 465 21.95 -37.36 22.42
C GLY A 465 21.97 -38.64 23.26
N ASN A 466 21.59 -38.52 24.53
CA ASN A 466 21.50 -39.66 25.45
C ASN A 466 20.37 -40.61 24.98
N PRO A 467 20.64 -41.88 24.63
CA PRO A 467 19.62 -42.83 24.19
C PRO A 467 18.55 -43.15 25.25
N ASP A 468 18.78 -42.76 26.52
CA ASP A 468 17.82 -42.91 27.62
C ASP A 468 16.93 -41.68 27.86
N LEU A 469 16.95 -40.66 26.97
CA LEU A 469 16.12 -39.47 27.14
C LEU A 469 14.64 -39.79 26.84
N THR A 470 13.80 -39.74 27.87
CA THR A 470 12.36 -39.97 27.71
C THR A 470 11.66 -38.70 27.19
N VAL A 471 10.50 -38.88 26.55
CA VAL A 471 9.66 -37.75 26.11
C VAL A 471 9.32 -36.83 27.28
N GLY A 472 9.08 -37.39 28.48
CA GLY A 472 8.80 -36.60 29.69
C GLY A 472 9.96 -35.68 30.09
N THR A 473 11.20 -36.20 30.14
CA THR A 473 12.37 -35.38 30.52
C THR A 473 12.74 -34.36 29.45
N LEU A 474 12.46 -34.66 28.18
CA LEU A 474 12.60 -33.68 27.10
C LEU A 474 11.60 -32.52 27.25
N LEU A 475 10.33 -32.84 27.51
CA LEU A 475 9.30 -31.82 27.74
C LEU A 475 9.60 -30.98 28.99
N GLU A 476 10.13 -31.57 30.06
CA GLU A 476 10.52 -30.82 31.27
C GLU A 476 11.61 -29.78 30.97
N ARG A 477 12.64 -30.17 30.20
CA ARG A 477 13.66 -29.22 29.71
C ARG A 477 13.07 -28.15 28.81
N GLY A 478 12.14 -28.52 27.93
CA GLY A 478 11.42 -27.57 27.09
C GLY A 478 10.64 -26.54 27.92
N ALA A 479 9.97 -26.97 28.99
CA ALA A 479 9.24 -26.08 29.88
C ALA A 479 10.15 -25.03 30.56
N GLU A 480 11.36 -25.42 30.97
CA GLU A 480 12.37 -24.49 31.50
C GLU A 480 12.89 -23.52 30.42
N GLN A 481 13.10 -24.00 29.19
CA GLN A 481 13.58 -23.19 28.07
C GLN A 481 12.56 -22.14 27.60
N ILE A 482 11.26 -22.44 27.66
CA ILE A 482 10.20 -21.47 27.32
C ILE A 482 10.35 -20.20 28.19
N GLU A 483 10.70 -20.40 29.45
CA GLU A 483 10.82 -19.33 30.43
C GLU A 483 12.08 -18.49 30.26
N ALA A 484 13.21 -19.13 29.98
CA ALA A 484 14.47 -18.43 29.78
C ALA A 484 14.59 -17.79 28.39
N GLY A 485 14.04 -18.43 27.35
CA GLY A 485 14.31 -18.10 25.95
C GLY A 485 13.28 -17.19 25.28
N LEU A 486 12.01 -17.24 25.67
CA LEU A 486 10.91 -16.61 24.93
C LEU A 486 10.34 -15.35 25.59
N VAL A 487 11.12 -14.68 26.44
CA VAL A 487 10.70 -13.45 27.12
C VAL A 487 10.30 -12.34 26.14
N LYS A 488 10.94 -12.28 24.97
CA LYS A 488 10.68 -11.26 23.94
C LYS A 488 9.52 -11.60 23.00
N GLU A 489 9.00 -12.82 23.05
CA GLU A 489 7.94 -13.32 22.17
C GLU A 489 6.74 -13.81 22.99
N PRO A 490 6.00 -12.90 23.66
CA PRO A 490 5.01 -13.27 24.67
C PRO A 490 3.82 -14.06 24.09
N HIS A 491 3.46 -13.84 22.83
CA HIS A 491 2.41 -14.62 22.14
C HIS A 491 2.83 -16.07 21.85
N ALA A 492 4.08 -16.29 21.44
CA ALA A 492 4.61 -17.64 21.24
C ALA A 492 4.77 -18.35 22.58
N ARG A 493 5.28 -17.63 23.59
CA ARG A 493 5.42 -18.12 24.96
C ARG A 493 4.08 -18.60 25.53
N SER A 494 3.00 -17.82 25.43
CA SER A 494 1.70 -18.24 25.97
C SER A 494 1.17 -19.51 25.30
N SER A 495 1.37 -19.63 23.98
CA SER A 495 1.01 -20.84 23.21
C SER A 495 1.77 -22.07 23.67
N LEU A 496 3.08 -21.94 23.87
CA LEU A 496 3.92 -23.06 24.28
C LEU A 496 3.61 -23.47 25.72
N LEU A 497 3.34 -22.53 26.62
CA LEU A 497 2.87 -22.84 27.98
C LEU A 497 1.58 -23.68 27.95
N GLU A 498 0.63 -23.32 27.09
CA GLU A 498 -0.63 -24.05 26.90
C GLU A 498 -0.41 -25.46 26.33
N VAL A 499 0.30 -25.57 25.21
CA VAL A 499 0.63 -26.86 24.57
C VAL A 499 1.37 -27.80 25.52
N MET A 500 2.37 -27.29 26.23
CA MET A 500 3.14 -28.08 27.20
C MET A 500 2.30 -28.45 28.41
N GLY A 501 1.44 -27.54 28.89
CA GLY A 501 0.51 -27.80 29.98
C GLY A 501 -0.48 -28.92 29.66
N VAL A 502 -1.06 -28.92 28.45
CA VAL A 502 -1.92 -30.00 27.96
C VAL A 502 -1.13 -31.30 27.82
N ALA A 503 0.10 -31.26 27.28
CA ALA A 503 0.95 -32.45 27.17
C ALA A 503 1.26 -33.07 28.54
N PHE A 504 1.63 -32.27 29.54
CA PHE A 504 1.85 -32.75 30.91
C PHE A 504 0.58 -33.25 31.59
N THR A 505 -0.58 -32.69 31.27
CA THR A 505 -1.88 -33.19 31.75
C THR A 505 -2.09 -34.62 31.25
N ASN A 506 -1.87 -34.87 29.96
CA ASN A 506 -2.02 -36.19 29.36
C ASN A 506 -0.98 -37.21 29.86
N LEU A 507 0.21 -36.73 30.29
CA LEU A 507 1.26 -37.56 30.91
C LEU A 507 1.07 -37.79 32.42
N GLY A 508 -0.02 -37.28 33.01
CA GLY A 508 -0.29 -37.41 34.45
C GLY A 508 0.62 -36.56 35.35
N ARG A 509 1.38 -35.60 34.79
CA ARG A 509 2.27 -34.69 35.52
C ARG A 509 1.52 -33.43 35.94
N TYR A 510 0.51 -33.60 36.79
CA TYR A 510 -0.49 -32.56 37.05
C TYR A 510 0.07 -31.29 37.69
N GLU A 511 1.07 -31.36 38.57
CA GLU A 511 1.67 -30.17 39.20
C GLU A 511 2.36 -29.25 38.17
N LEU A 512 3.15 -29.85 37.27
CA LEU A 512 3.80 -29.12 36.18
C LEU A 512 2.77 -28.53 35.22
N ALA A 513 1.77 -29.33 34.83
CA ALA A 513 0.67 -28.88 33.99
C ALA A 513 -0.06 -27.66 34.61
N GLN A 514 -0.37 -27.74 35.91
CA GLN A 514 -1.05 -26.67 36.62
C GLN A 514 -0.25 -25.37 36.62
N ASN A 515 1.05 -25.45 36.89
CA ASN A 515 1.93 -24.28 36.86
C ASN A 515 1.95 -23.62 35.47
N LEU A 516 2.14 -24.41 34.41
CA LEU A 516 2.23 -23.89 33.04
C LEU A 516 0.91 -23.31 32.56
N LEU A 517 -0.21 -24.01 32.77
CA LEU A 517 -1.54 -23.55 32.35
C LEU A 517 -2.01 -22.30 33.11
N GLN A 518 -1.73 -22.18 34.41
CA GLN A 518 -2.06 -20.97 35.17
C GLN A 518 -1.28 -19.75 34.68
N ARG A 519 -0.01 -19.95 34.33
CA ARG A 519 0.83 -18.88 33.75
C ARG A 519 0.39 -18.53 32.33
N GLY A 520 0.04 -19.54 31.54
CA GLY A 520 -0.56 -19.36 30.22
C GLY A 520 -1.86 -18.55 30.29
N LEU A 521 -2.75 -18.87 31.25
CA LEU A 521 -3.97 -18.11 31.50
C LEU A 521 -3.68 -16.65 31.88
N HIS A 522 -2.73 -16.42 32.79
CA HIS A 522 -2.35 -15.07 33.20
C HIS A 522 -1.82 -14.27 32.01
N LEU A 523 -0.88 -14.83 31.26
CA LEU A 523 -0.28 -14.17 30.10
C LEU A 523 -1.30 -13.95 28.96
N ASN A 524 -2.19 -14.91 28.69
CA ASN A 524 -3.28 -14.72 27.73
C ASN A 524 -4.25 -13.62 28.16
N THR A 525 -4.52 -13.50 29.46
CA THR A 525 -5.36 -12.43 30.02
C THR A 525 -4.71 -11.06 29.88
N GLU A 526 -3.39 -10.95 30.07
CA GLU A 526 -2.64 -9.70 29.88
C GLU A 526 -2.55 -9.30 28.39
N LEU A 527 -2.28 -10.27 27.50
CA LEU A 527 -2.06 -10.00 26.07
C LEU A 527 -3.36 -9.73 25.30
N TYR A 528 -4.42 -10.47 25.60
CA TYR A 528 -5.65 -10.47 24.80
C TYR A 528 -6.88 -9.99 25.58
N GLY A 529 -6.78 -9.87 26.90
CA GLY A 529 -7.86 -9.46 27.79
C GLY A 529 -8.70 -10.63 28.33
N ALA A 530 -9.33 -10.42 29.48
CA ALA A 530 -10.04 -11.45 30.25
C ALA A 530 -11.25 -12.11 29.55
N ARG A 531 -11.74 -11.54 28.44
CA ARG A 531 -12.87 -12.07 27.68
C ARG A 531 -12.46 -12.51 26.26
N SER A 532 -11.17 -12.76 26.03
CA SER A 532 -10.66 -13.18 24.73
C SER A 532 -10.84 -14.69 24.48
N LEU A 533 -10.82 -15.09 23.20
CA LEU A 533 -10.82 -16.51 22.79
C LEU A 533 -9.69 -17.31 23.47
N HIS A 534 -8.47 -16.77 23.49
CA HIS A 534 -7.29 -17.39 24.10
C HIS A 534 -7.43 -17.59 25.63
N THR A 535 -8.09 -16.65 26.31
CA THR A 535 -8.41 -16.79 27.74
C THR A 535 -9.45 -17.89 27.96
N GLY A 536 -10.46 -17.99 27.09
CA GLY A 536 -11.45 -19.07 27.12
C GLY A 536 -10.83 -20.45 26.93
N GLN A 537 -9.88 -20.60 26.00
CA GLN A 537 -9.15 -21.85 25.75
C GLN A 537 -8.28 -22.25 26.95
N ALA A 538 -7.48 -21.32 27.49
CA ALA A 538 -6.68 -21.59 28.68
C ALA A 538 -7.53 -21.97 29.92
N LEU A 539 -8.72 -21.39 30.08
CA LEU A 539 -9.67 -21.80 31.12
C LEU A 539 -10.22 -23.20 30.85
N GLN A 540 -10.52 -23.55 29.60
CA GLN A 540 -10.96 -24.89 29.24
C GLN A 540 -9.89 -25.95 29.53
N ASP A 541 -8.62 -25.64 29.31
CA ASP A 541 -7.51 -26.56 29.60
C ASP A 541 -7.28 -26.72 31.12
N LEU A 542 -7.37 -25.63 31.88
CA LEU A 542 -7.37 -25.71 33.36
C LEU A 542 -8.56 -26.48 33.90
N GLY A 543 -9.73 -26.33 33.28
CA GLY A 543 -10.93 -27.10 33.60
C GLY A 543 -10.75 -28.61 33.37
N PHE A 544 -10.15 -28.97 32.24
CA PHE A 544 -9.82 -30.36 31.93
C PHE A 544 -8.76 -30.92 32.91
N LEU A 545 -7.72 -30.15 33.24
CA LEU A 545 -6.73 -30.54 34.25
C LEU A 545 -7.38 -30.77 35.62
N ALA A 546 -8.24 -29.85 36.06
CA ALA A 546 -8.96 -29.99 37.34
C ALA A 546 -9.84 -31.24 37.36
N PHE A 547 -10.47 -31.59 36.23
CA PHE A 547 -11.20 -32.85 36.09
C PHE A 547 -10.27 -34.07 36.26
N GLN A 548 -9.10 -34.08 35.62
CA GLN A 548 -8.12 -35.17 35.76
C GLN A 548 -7.57 -35.31 37.19
N GLN A 549 -7.50 -34.20 37.94
CA GLN A 549 -7.15 -34.21 39.37
C GLN A 549 -8.30 -34.64 40.29
N GLY A 550 -9.50 -34.91 39.75
CA GLY A 550 -10.70 -35.24 40.51
C GLY A 550 -11.35 -34.06 41.24
N GLN A 551 -10.96 -32.83 40.91
CA GLN A 551 -11.50 -31.59 41.49
C GLN A 551 -12.70 -31.11 40.66
N PHE A 552 -13.78 -31.87 40.68
CA PHE A 552 -14.90 -31.70 39.75
C PHE A 552 -15.62 -30.35 39.89
N GLU A 553 -15.75 -29.80 41.11
CA GLU A 553 -16.36 -28.49 41.34
C GLU A 553 -15.49 -27.36 40.78
N LEU A 554 -14.17 -27.46 40.91
CA LEU A 554 -13.24 -26.49 40.34
C LEU A 554 -13.20 -26.59 38.81
N ALA A 555 -13.26 -27.81 38.27
CA ALA A 555 -13.38 -28.05 36.84
C ALA A 555 -14.65 -27.39 36.29
N GLU A 556 -15.79 -27.54 36.98
CA GLU A 556 -17.05 -26.91 36.61
C GLU A 556 -16.94 -25.37 36.57
N ASP A 557 -16.32 -24.73 37.57
CA ASP A 557 -16.13 -23.26 37.58
C ASP A 557 -15.33 -22.78 36.36
N TYR A 558 -14.17 -23.40 36.12
CA TYR A 558 -13.33 -23.04 34.97
C TYR A 558 -14.06 -23.23 33.64
N LEU A 559 -14.77 -24.36 33.49
CA LEU A 559 -15.45 -24.71 32.24
C LEU A 559 -16.69 -23.87 31.99
N ARG A 560 -17.44 -23.45 33.03
CA ARG A 560 -18.55 -22.49 32.86
C ARG A 560 -18.04 -21.13 32.40
N ARG A 561 -16.96 -20.64 33.00
CA ARG A 561 -16.33 -19.37 32.60
C ARG A 561 -15.75 -19.45 31.19
N ALA A 562 -15.14 -20.58 30.83
CA ALA A 562 -14.68 -20.84 29.47
C ALA A 562 -15.85 -20.84 28.49
N ALA A 563 -16.93 -21.58 28.77
CA ALA A 563 -18.12 -21.65 27.93
C ALA A 563 -18.75 -20.27 27.71
N GLU A 564 -18.91 -19.44 28.75
CA GLU A 564 -19.42 -18.07 28.62
C GLU A 564 -18.57 -17.17 27.71
N ILE A 565 -17.24 -17.37 27.72
CA ILE A 565 -16.34 -16.62 26.86
C ILE A 565 -16.45 -17.15 25.43
N LEU A 566 -16.33 -18.45 25.23
CA LEU A 566 -16.30 -19.11 23.93
C LEU A 566 -17.63 -18.99 23.19
N ASP A 567 -18.76 -19.00 23.91
CA ASP A 567 -20.11 -18.81 23.34
C ASP A 567 -20.27 -17.45 22.64
N ARG A 568 -19.54 -16.41 23.07
CA ARG A 568 -19.58 -15.10 22.37
C ARG A 568 -18.87 -15.09 21.03
N TYR A 569 -18.02 -16.08 20.75
CA TYR A 569 -17.24 -16.21 19.53
C TYR A 569 -17.83 -17.27 18.58
N GLN A 570 -19.14 -17.56 18.72
CA GLN A 570 -20.00 -18.53 18.02
C GLN A 570 -19.85 -18.70 16.48
N ASP A 571 -19.05 -17.86 15.81
CA ASP A 571 -18.95 -17.75 14.34
C ASP A 571 -17.80 -18.52 13.69
N LEU A 572 -17.00 -19.27 14.44
CA LEU A 572 -15.97 -20.15 13.89
C LEU A 572 -16.26 -21.57 14.37
N ASP A 573 -15.99 -22.57 13.52
CA ASP A 573 -16.07 -24.03 13.75
C ASP A 573 -15.21 -24.51 14.94
N SER A 574 -15.33 -23.85 16.09
CA SER A 574 -14.40 -23.91 17.19
C SER A 574 -14.64 -25.21 17.92
N LYS A 575 -13.93 -26.23 17.46
CA LYS A 575 -13.65 -27.48 18.17
C LYS A 575 -13.40 -27.23 19.66
N SER A 576 -12.80 -26.09 20.04
CA SER A 576 -12.60 -25.68 21.44
C SER A 576 -13.92 -25.46 22.20
N TYR A 577 -14.93 -24.84 21.60
CA TYR A 577 -16.23 -24.65 22.26
C TYR A 577 -16.93 -26.01 22.48
N VAL A 578 -16.95 -26.85 21.44
CA VAL A 578 -17.51 -28.22 21.55
C VAL A 578 -16.78 -29.04 22.61
N ASN A 579 -15.45 -29.01 22.64
CA ASN A 579 -14.64 -29.64 23.69
C ASN A 579 -14.96 -29.08 25.08
N CYS A 580 -15.12 -27.76 25.21
CA CYS A 580 -15.48 -27.13 26.47
C CYS A 580 -16.82 -27.65 27.00
N LEU A 581 -17.84 -27.80 26.14
CA LEU A 581 -19.14 -28.34 26.52
C LEU A 581 -19.04 -29.82 26.91
N ASN A 582 -18.25 -30.61 26.18
CA ASN A 582 -17.98 -32.01 26.51
C ASN A 582 -17.31 -32.13 27.88
N HIS A 583 -16.25 -31.37 28.14
CA HIS A 583 -15.56 -31.35 29.43
C HIS A 583 -16.48 -30.86 30.56
N LEU A 584 -17.34 -29.86 30.30
CA LEU A 584 -18.30 -29.38 31.29
C LEU A 584 -19.30 -30.49 31.65
N GLY A 585 -19.77 -31.23 30.65
CA GLY A 585 -20.56 -32.43 30.85
C GLY A 585 -19.84 -33.48 31.71
N MET A 586 -18.55 -33.73 31.45
CA MET A 586 -17.73 -34.65 32.24
C MET A 586 -17.60 -34.20 33.71
N ALA A 587 -17.32 -32.91 33.95
CA ALA A 587 -17.25 -32.34 35.30
C ALA A 587 -18.58 -32.46 36.07
N LEU A 588 -19.69 -32.18 35.40
CA LEU A 588 -21.04 -32.32 35.97
C LEU A 588 -21.41 -33.78 36.29
N ARG A 589 -20.93 -34.75 35.50
CA ARG A 589 -21.07 -36.17 35.85
C ARG A 589 -20.27 -36.49 37.11
N GLY A 590 -19.06 -35.94 37.24
CA GLY A 590 -18.21 -36.09 38.43
C GLY A 590 -18.85 -35.54 39.71
N THR A 591 -19.64 -34.47 39.62
CA THR A 591 -20.44 -33.93 40.74
C THR A 591 -21.83 -34.58 40.88
N HIS A 592 -22.07 -35.70 40.20
CA HIS A 592 -23.35 -36.45 40.18
C HIS A 592 -24.58 -35.65 39.67
N GLN A 593 -24.37 -34.57 38.93
CA GLN A 593 -25.43 -33.78 38.29
C GLN A 593 -25.80 -34.36 36.92
N LEU A 594 -26.30 -35.59 36.89
CA LEU A 594 -26.47 -36.39 35.66
C LEU A 594 -27.37 -35.74 34.60
N ARG A 595 -28.46 -35.06 35.01
CA ARG A 595 -29.36 -34.37 34.07
C ARG A 595 -28.68 -33.19 33.38
N ALA A 596 -27.99 -32.35 34.15
CA ALA A 596 -27.25 -31.22 33.59
C ALA A 596 -26.11 -31.73 32.68
N SER A 597 -25.40 -32.77 33.13
CA SER A 597 -24.37 -33.43 32.31
C SER A 597 -24.93 -33.88 30.95
N GLU A 598 -26.07 -34.55 30.92
CA GLU A 598 -26.73 -34.96 29.68
C GLU A 598 -27.05 -33.77 28.76
N GLU A 599 -27.63 -32.69 29.30
CA GLU A 599 -27.98 -31.50 28.52
C GLU A 599 -26.76 -30.92 27.79
N TRP A 600 -25.64 -30.77 28.49
CA TRP A 600 -24.39 -30.23 27.92
C TRP A 600 -23.77 -31.16 26.87
N HIS A 601 -23.76 -32.47 27.09
CA HIS A 601 -23.28 -33.41 26.08
C HIS A 601 -24.18 -33.42 24.83
N ARG A 602 -25.51 -33.33 24.99
CA ARG A 602 -26.43 -33.25 23.85
C ARG A 602 -26.24 -31.95 23.06
N GLN A 603 -25.96 -30.83 23.75
CA GLN A 603 -25.58 -29.58 23.08
C GLN A 603 -24.26 -29.71 22.32
N ALA A 604 -23.23 -30.29 22.94
CA ALA A 604 -21.94 -30.56 22.28
C ALA A 604 -22.13 -31.42 21.02
N LEU A 605 -22.94 -32.49 21.11
CA LEU A 605 -23.22 -33.40 19.99
C LEU A 605 -24.02 -32.73 18.87
N LEU A 606 -24.95 -31.83 19.21
CA LEU A 606 -25.68 -31.03 18.23
C LEU A 606 -24.75 -30.08 17.47
N LEU A 607 -23.83 -29.42 18.18
CA LEU A 607 -22.84 -28.52 17.56
C LEU A 607 -21.82 -29.29 16.73
N ASP A 608 -21.33 -30.44 17.21
CA ASP A 608 -20.43 -31.30 16.44
C ASP A 608 -21.09 -31.81 15.15
N ARG A 609 -22.38 -32.21 15.19
CA ARG A 609 -23.13 -32.58 13.98
C ARG A 609 -23.28 -31.43 12.99
N LYS A 610 -23.40 -30.20 13.49
CA LYS A 610 -23.55 -28.99 12.66
C LYS A 610 -22.22 -28.59 12.00
N TYR A 611 -21.13 -28.61 12.75
CA TYR A 611 -19.82 -28.08 12.32
C TYR A 611 -18.81 -29.16 11.92
N GLN A 612 -19.14 -30.44 12.11
CA GLN A 612 -18.29 -31.59 11.79
C GLN A 612 -16.90 -31.49 12.43
N THR A 613 -16.84 -31.21 13.73
CA THR A 613 -15.55 -30.97 14.44
C THR A 613 -14.71 -32.24 14.67
N GLY A 614 -15.27 -33.40 14.34
CA GLY A 614 -14.64 -34.71 14.50
C GLY A 614 -14.61 -35.20 15.95
N LEU A 615 -15.47 -34.64 16.81
CA LEU A 615 -15.53 -34.98 18.23
C LEU A 615 -16.69 -35.92 18.57
N PHE A 616 -17.53 -36.29 17.59
CA PHE A 616 -18.72 -37.10 17.77
C PHE A 616 -18.50 -38.29 18.70
N SER A 617 -17.50 -39.12 18.40
CA SER A 617 -17.25 -40.36 19.13
C SER A 617 -16.89 -40.13 20.60
N HIS A 618 -16.11 -39.10 20.91
CA HIS A 618 -15.74 -38.75 22.27
C HIS A 618 -16.97 -38.28 23.08
N ILE A 619 -17.79 -37.42 22.47
CA ILE A 619 -19.00 -36.89 23.11
C ILE A 619 -20.04 -38.00 23.29
N ALA A 620 -20.21 -38.85 22.28
CA ALA A 620 -21.11 -39.99 22.28
C ALA A 620 -20.74 -40.99 23.37
N ASN A 621 -19.44 -41.28 23.54
CA ASN A 621 -18.93 -42.16 24.58
C ASN A 621 -19.25 -41.64 26.00
N ASN A 622 -18.97 -40.35 26.24
CA ASN A 622 -19.21 -39.73 27.53
C ASN A 622 -20.71 -39.63 27.83
N LEU A 623 -21.53 -39.25 26.84
CA LEU A 623 -22.99 -39.22 26.97
C LEU A 623 -23.57 -40.62 27.22
N ALA A 624 -23.06 -41.65 26.54
CA ALA A 624 -23.49 -43.03 26.79
C ALA A 624 -23.19 -43.46 28.23
N SER A 625 -22.07 -43.02 28.81
CA SER A 625 -21.75 -43.26 30.23
C SER A 625 -22.73 -42.56 31.17
N VAL A 626 -23.16 -41.33 30.86
CA VAL A 626 -24.22 -40.62 31.62
C VAL A 626 -25.56 -41.35 31.50
N LEU A 627 -25.93 -41.79 30.30
CA LEU A 627 -27.17 -42.53 30.06
C LEU A 627 -27.17 -43.89 30.76
N PHE A 628 -26.02 -44.56 30.82
CA PHE A 628 -25.84 -45.80 31.60
C PHE A 628 -26.11 -45.58 33.09
N GLU A 629 -25.57 -44.51 33.69
CA GLU A 629 -25.83 -44.17 35.10
C GLU A 629 -27.28 -43.76 35.38
N GLN A 630 -27.99 -43.29 34.37
CA GLN A 630 -29.42 -43.00 34.43
C GLN A 630 -30.32 -44.22 34.11
N ASP A 631 -29.75 -45.42 33.92
CA ASP A 631 -30.46 -46.65 33.54
C ASP A 631 -31.19 -46.56 32.17
N ARG A 632 -30.72 -45.68 31.28
CA ARG A 632 -31.25 -45.50 29.91
C ARG A 632 -30.43 -46.27 28.89
N LEU A 633 -30.36 -47.58 29.09
CA LEU A 633 -29.41 -48.47 28.42
C LEU A 633 -29.61 -48.56 26.90
N GLN A 634 -30.85 -48.58 26.40
CA GLN A 634 -31.11 -48.68 24.95
C GLN A 634 -30.66 -47.43 24.18
N GLU A 635 -30.79 -46.25 24.79
CA GLU A 635 -30.28 -45.01 24.19
C GLU A 635 -28.74 -45.00 24.16
N ALA A 636 -28.10 -45.46 25.25
CA ALA A 636 -26.65 -45.60 25.32
C ALA A 636 -26.13 -46.58 24.26
N GLU A 637 -26.80 -47.73 24.07
CA GLU A 637 -26.46 -48.72 23.02
C GLU A 637 -26.50 -48.07 21.63
N THR A 638 -27.60 -47.40 21.31
CA THR A 638 -27.80 -46.77 19.98
C THR A 638 -26.70 -45.74 19.69
N LEU A 639 -26.37 -44.92 20.70
CA LEU A 639 -25.37 -43.87 20.56
C LEU A 639 -23.95 -44.42 20.37
N LEU A 640 -23.58 -45.47 21.12
CA LEU A 640 -22.29 -46.15 20.96
C LEU A 640 -22.18 -46.87 19.61
N GLN A 641 -23.27 -47.48 19.12
CA GLN A 641 -23.30 -48.08 17.79
C GLN A 641 -23.07 -47.05 16.68
N GLU A 642 -23.65 -45.85 16.80
CA GLU A 642 -23.42 -44.74 15.87
C GLU A 642 -21.94 -44.31 15.87
N ALA A 643 -21.34 -44.15 17.06
CA ALA A 643 -19.92 -43.79 17.20
C ALA A 643 -18.98 -44.86 16.60
N ILE A 644 -19.25 -46.14 16.90
CA ILE A 644 -18.50 -47.29 16.37
C ILE A 644 -18.61 -47.34 14.84
N GLN A 645 -19.81 -47.12 14.29
CA GLN A 645 -20.02 -47.16 12.83
C GLN A 645 -19.20 -46.07 12.12
N LEU A 646 -19.13 -44.88 12.71
CA LEU A 646 -18.37 -43.75 12.18
C LEU A 646 -16.86 -44.05 12.17
N GLU A 647 -16.31 -44.51 13.29
CA GLU A 647 -14.87 -44.81 13.43
C GLU A 647 -14.45 -46.08 12.66
N SER A 648 -15.35 -47.04 12.47
CA SER A 648 -15.06 -48.28 11.72
C SER A 648 -14.78 -48.04 10.24
N GLY A 649 -15.17 -46.88 9.69
CA GLY A 649 -14.91 -46.49 8.30
C GLY A 649 -13.53 -45.87 8.06
N GLU A 650 -12.74 -45.61 9.10
CA GLU A 650 -11.46 -44.91 8.99
C GLU A 650 -10.29 -45.83 8.59
N ALA A 651 -9.28 -45.25 7.93
CA ALA A 651 -8.14 -45.98 7.34
C ALA A 651 -7.26 -46.77 8.35
N TYR A 652 -7.46 -46.59 9.66
CA TYR A 652 -6.73 -47.26 10.74
C TYR A 652 -7.64 -47.70 11.89
N ALA A 653 -8.91 -48.01 11.59
CA ALA A 653 -9.89 -48.42 12.58
C ALA A 653 -9.41 -49.59 13.47
N ASP A 654 -8.69 -50.56 12.89
CA ASP A 654 -8.20 -51.73 13.63
C ASP A 654 -7.04 -51.44 14.60
N ARG A 655 -6.56 -50.19 14.64
CA ARG A 655 -5.53 -49.68 15.56
C ARG A 655 -5.97 -48.40 16.28
N ASN A 656 -7.26 -48.06 16.28
CA ASN A 656 -7.78 -46.86 16.94
C ASN A 656 -8.18 -47.16 18.40
N PRO A 657 -7.47 -46.66 19.43
CA PRO A 657 -7.83 -46.89 20.82
C PRO A 657 -9.23 -46.37 21.20
N ASN A 658 -9.69 -45.27 20.60
CA ASN A 658 -11.02 -44.71 20.90
C ASN A 658 -12.14 -45.66 20.46
N LEU A 659 -11.97 -46.32 19.31
CA LEU A 659 -12.89 -47.35 18.84
C LEU A 659 -12.93 -48.53 19.81
N ALA A 660 -11.78 -48.94 20.34
CA ALA A 660 -11.73 -49.99 21.35
C ALA A 660 -12.46 -49.58 22.66
N THR A 661 -12.30 -48.34 23.12
CA THR A 661 -13.04 -47.80 24.26
C THR A 661 -14.55 -47.80 24.01
N ASN A 662 -15.00 -47.43 22.81
CA ASN A 662 -16.41 -47.49 22.43
C ASN A 662 -16.95 -48.92 22.43
N TRP A 663 -16.19 -49.90 21.92
CA TRP A 663 -16.55 -51.32 22.01
C TRP A 663 -16.61 -51.83 23.45
N ASN A 664 -15.67 -51.43 24.31
CA ASN A 664 -15.67 -51.79 25.73
C ASN A 664 -16.92 -51.24 26.44
N ASN A 665 -17.24 -49.96 26.24
CA ASN A 665 -18.41 -49.34 26.87
C ASN A 665 -19.72 -49.94 26.33
N LEU A 666 -19.75 -50.30 25.04
CA LEU A 666 -20.89 -51.04 24.47
C LEU A 666 -21.04 -52.42 25.12
N GLY A 667 -19.92 -53.11 25.39
CA GLY A 667 -19.93 -54.37 26.14
C GLY A 667 -20.53 -54.22 27.54
N MET A 668 -20.19 -53.14 28.26
CA MET A 668 -20.79 -52.84 29.57
C MET A 668 -22.30 -52.57 29.48
N VAL A 669 -22.74 -51.76 28.51
CA VAL A 669 -24.17 -51.49 28.27
C VAL A 669 -24.94 -52.77 27.94
N LEU A 670 -24.40 -53.61 27.05
CA LEU A 670 -25.00 -54.90 26.69
C LEU A 670 -25.05 -55.88 27.86
N SER A 671 -24.03 -55.86 28.74
CA SER A 671 -24.04 -56.66 29.97
C SER A 671 -25.19 -56.25 30.88
N ALA A 672 -25.41 -54.95 31.06
CA ALA A 672 -26.52 -54.43 31.88
C ALA A 672 -27.90 -54.71 31.26
N LEU A 673 -27.98 -54.81 29.92
CA LEU A 673 -29.18 -55.25 29.20
C LEU A 673 -29.45 -56.76 29.30
N GLY A 674 -28.52 -57.55 29.84
CA GLY A 674 -28.61 -59.02 29.87
C GLY A 674 -28.25 -59.70 28.55
N GLU A 675 -27.74 -58.96 27.57
CA GLU A 675 -27.33 -59.45 26.25
C GLU A 675 -25.90 -60.05 26.30
N HIS A 676 -25.69 -61.01 27.20
CA HIS A 676 -24.37 -61.53 27.55
C HIS A 676 -23.49 -61.99 26.37
N PRO A 677 -24.02 -62.73 25.35
CA PRO A 677 -23.20 -63.12 24.20
C PRO A 677 -22.72 -61.93 23.36
N ARG A 678 -23.55 -60.90 23.19
CA ARG A 678 -23.19 -59.68 22.46
C ARG A 678 -22.19 -58.85 23.25
N ALA A 679 -22.36 -58.78 24.58
CA ALA A 679 -21.42 -58.11 25.47
C ALA A 679 -20.02 -58.73 25.39
N TRP A 680 -19.93 -60.07 25.44
CA TRP A 680 -18.66 -60.79 25.32
C TRP A 680 -17.95 -60.48 24.00
N GLN A 681 -18.67 -60.54 22.88
CA GLN A 681 -18.13 -60.21 21.56
C GLN A 681 -17.64 -58.76 21.47
N ALA A 682 -18.34 -57.82 22.10
CA ALA A 682 -17.92 -56.43 22.16
C ALA A 682 -16.59 -56.27 22.90
N PHE A 683 -16.42 -56.93 24.05
CA PHE A 683 -15.15 -56.94 24.78
C PHE A 683 -14.01 -57.59 23.99
N GLU A 684 -14.26 -58.69 23.28
CA GLU A 684 -13.25 -59.32 22.41
C GLU A 684 -12.79 -58.41 21.27
N ARG A 685 -13.72 -57.65 20.67
CA ARG A 685 -13.39 -56.64 19.66
C ARG A 685 -12.53 -55.52 20.25
N ALA A 686 -12.88 -55.03 21.44
CA ALA A 686 -12.08 -54.02 22.15
C ALA A 686 -10.66 -54.52 22.40
N LEU A 687 -10.49 -55.73 22.95
CA LEU A 687 -9.17 -56.34 23.21
C LEU A 687 -8.35 -56.51 21.94
N ASN A 688 -8.95 -56.97 20.83
CA ASN A 688 -8.24 -57.14 19.55
C ASN A 688 -7.66 -55.81 19.05
N ILE A 689 -8.45 -54.73 19.11
CA ILE A 689 -7.99 -53.40 18.71
C ILE A 689 -6.93 -52.87 19.68
N PHE A 690 -7.16 -52.96 20.99
CA PHE A 690 -6.17 -52.50 21.97
C PHE A 690 -4.84 -53.25 21.88
N HIS A 691 -4.84 -54.56 21.66
CA HIS A 691 -3.60 -55.34 21.49
C HIS A 691 -2.81 -54.96 20.23
N LYS A 692 -3.46 -54.39 19.21
CA LYS A 692 -2.79 -53.85 18.02
C LYS A 692 -2.34 -52.40 18.17
N ALA A 693 -3.07 -51.61 18.98
CA ALA A 693 -2.91 -50.17 19.10
C ALA A 693 -1.98 -49.75 20.24
N LEU A 694 -1.98 -50.51 21.34
CA LEU A 694 -1.31 -50.17 22.59
C LEU A 694 -0.24 -51.19 22.93
N ASP A 695 0.67 -50.78 23.81
CA ASP A 695 1.65 -51.69 24.39
C ASP A 695 0.97 -52.80 25.21
N PRO A 696 1.49 -54.05 25.21
CA PRO A 696 0.87 -55.16 25.92
C PRO A 696 0.65 -54.96 27.42
N SER A 697 1.42 -54.11 28.11
CA SER A 697 1.23 -53.77 29.54
C SER A 697 0.33 -52.54 29.77
N HIS A 698 -0.41 -52.07 28.76
CA HIS A 698 -1.26 -50.89 28.91
C HIS A 698 -2.46 -51.15 29.85
N PRO A 699 -2.73 -50.27 30.85
CA PRO A 699 -3.81 -50.46 31.84
C PRO A 699 -5.23 -50.63 31.26
N GLU A 700 -5.54 -49.96 30.15
CA GLU A 700 -6.84 -50.11 29.44
C GLU A 700 -7.16 -51.56 29.06
N ILE A 701 -6.16 -52.35 28.68
CA ILE A 701 -6.34 -53.77 28.35
C ILE A 701 -6.79 -54.54 29.60
N ALA A 702 -6.20 -54.23 30.76
CA ALA A 702 -6.58 -54.83 32.04
C ALA A 702 -8.02 -54.46 32.43
N GLY A 703 -8.44 -53.21 32.15
CA GLY A 703 -9.82 -52.76 32.33
C GLY A 703 -10.84 -53.59 31.57
N VAL A 704 -10.56 -53.92 30.30
CA VAL A 704 -11.47 -54.78 29.51
C VAL A 704 -11.55 -56.20 30.07
N TYR A 705 -10.42 -56.79 30.50
CA TYR A 705 -10.43 -58.09 31.16
C TYR A 705 -11.22 -58.08 32.49
N MET A 706 -11.13 -56.98 33.26
CA MET A 706 -11.91 -56.82 34.47
C MET A 706 -13.43 -56.74 34.17
N ASN A 707 -13.82 -56.08 33.09
CA ASN A 707 -15.22 -56.03 32.64
C ASN A 707 -15.72 -57.39 32.15
N GLN A 708 -14.91 -58.15 31.39
CA GLN A 708 -15.21 -59.54 31.03
C GLN A 708 -15.39 -60.43 32.26
N ALA A 709 -14.56 -60.24 33.29
CA ALA A 709 -14.68 -60.98 34.54
C ALA A 709 -15.99 -60.66 35.29
N GLY A 710 -16.39 -59.39 35.31
CA GLY A 710 -17.68 -58.98 35.88
C GLY A 710 -18.86 -59.67 35.18
N LEU A 711 -18.82 -59.71 33.84
CA LEU A 711 -19.82 -60.41 33.03
C LEU A 711 -19.82 -61.93 33.26
N ALA A 712 -18.66 -62.57 33.43
CA ALA A 712 -18.55 -63.99 33.76
C ALA A 712 -19.09 -64.28 35.17
N PHE A 713 -18.77 -63.42 36.14
CA PHE A 713 -19.26 -63.53 37.51
C PHE A 713 -20.79 -63.40 37.58
N GLN A 714 -21.40 -62.51 36.80
CA GLN A 714 -22.86 -62.39 36.67
C GLN A 714 -23.53 -63.65 36.10
N GLN A 715 -22.81 -64.43 35.30
CA GLN A 715 -23.28 -65.70 34.73
C GLN A 715 -22.91 -66.91 35.61
N GLU A 716 -22.41 -66.68 36.83
CA GLU A 716 -21.91 -67.72 37.76
C GLU A 716 -20.75 -68.56 37.19
N ASP A 717 -20.10 -68.12 36.11
CA ASP A 717 -18.86 -68.73 35.59
C ASP A 717 -17.65 -68.21 36.37
N LEU A 718 -17.50 -68.72 37.58
CA LEU A 718 -16.43 -68.32 38.50
C LEU A 718 -15.03 -68.67 37.98
N GLU A 719 -14.89 -69.75 37.21
CA GLU A 719 -13.60 -70.15 36.62
C GLU A 719 -13.13 -69.12 35.58
N GLN A 720 -14.04 -68.70 34.69
CA GLN A 720 -13.74 -67.67 33.72
C GLN A 720 -13.51 -66.31 34.39
N ALA A 721 -14.31 -65.94 35.40
CA ALA A 721 -14.14 -64.71 36.14
C ALA A 721 -12.74 -64.61 36.79
N VAL A 722 -12.31 -65.65 37.51
CA VAL A 722 -10.97 -65.72 38.12
C VAL A 722 -9.89 -65.65 37.05
N THR A 723 -10.05 -66.37 35.93
CA THR A 723 -9.06 -66.37 34.84
C THR A 723 -8.86 -64.98 34.24
N GLN A 724 -9.93 -64.24 33.97
CA GLN A 724 -9.82 -62.89 33.40
C GLN A 724 -9.27 -61.88 34.43
N LEU A 725 -9.66 -61.99 35.71
CA LEU A 725 -9.11 -61.16 36.78
C LEU A 725 -7.62 -61.40 37.00
N GLN A 726 -7.14 -62.64 36.88
CA GLN A 726 -5.70 -62.93 36.96
C GLN A 726 -4.92 -62.30 35.80
N LYS A 727 -5.48 -62.29 34.58
CA LYS A 727 -4.85 -61.58 33.45
C LYS A 727 -4.81 -60.07 33.70
N ALA A 728 -5.93 -59.49 34.13
CA ALA A 728 -5.99 -58.07 34.47
C ALA A 728 -4.99 -57.72 35.57
N GLU A 729 -4.88 -58.53 36.62
CA GLU A 729 -3.94 -58.32 37.71
C GLU A 729 -2.48 -58.37 37.23
N GLN A 730 -2.11 -59.36 36.41
CA GLN A 730 -0.77 -59.45 35.85
C GLN A 730 -0.41 -58.23 35.01
N LEU A 731 -1.36 -57.70 34.23
CA LEU A 731 -1.16 -56.49 33.44
C LEU A 731 -1.00 -55.25 34.31
N TYR A 732 -1.85 -55.06 35.31
CA TYR A 732 -1.71 -53.96 36.27
C TYR A 732 -0.38 -54.05 37.03
N GLN A 733 0.03 -55.25 37.45
CA GLN A 733 1.31 -55.46 38.14
C GLN A 733 2.50 -55.06 37.26
N ARG A 734 2.52 -55.48 35.98
CA ARG A 734 3.54 -55.03 35.02
C ARG A 734 3.50 -53.51 34.80
N ALA A 735 2.31 -52.92 34.68
CA ALA A 735 2.19 -51.48 34.52
C ALA A 735 2.74 -50.69 35.73
N ILE A 736 2.63 -51.25 36.95
CA ILE A 736 3.23 -50.68 38.17
C ILE A 736 4.77 -50.84 38.13
N GLU A 737 5.27 -52.02 37.76
CA GLU A 737 6.70 -52.32 37.64
C GLU A 737 7.38 -51.45 36.57
N ASP A 738 6.70 -51.21 35.46
CA ASP A 738 7.13 -50.32 34.37
C ASP A 738 6.94 -48.82 34.72
N HIS A 739 6.51 -48.50 35.95
CA HIS A 739 6.23 -47.14 36.43
C HIS A 739 5.21 -46.35 35.57
N ARG A 740 4.32 -47.04 34.85
CA ARG A 740 3.25 -46.43 34.04
C ARG A 740 2.07 -45.98 34.88
N ILE A 741 1.78 -46.73 35.95
CA ILE A 741 0.78 -46.37 36.95
C ILE A 741 1.40 -46.47 38.35
N GLN A 742 0.88 -45.70 39.30
CA GLN A 742 1.33 -45.76 40.69
C GLN A 742 0.84 -47.05 41.36
N ALA A 743 1.57 -47.51 42.39
CA ALA A 743 1.25 -48.75 43.09
C ALA A 743 -0.13 -48.73 43.79
N ASP A 744 -0.65 -47.54 44.09
CA ASP A 744 -1.95 -47.27 44.68
C ASP A 744 -3.05 -46.96 43.65
N HIS A 745 -2.82 -47.25 42.36
CA HIS A 745 -3.80 -47.04 41.29
C HIS A 745 -5.13 -47.76 41.60
N GLY A 746 -6.23 -47.01 41.61
CA GLY A 746 -7.54 -47.49 42.06
C GLY A 746 -8.05 -48.73 41.34
N ASP A 747 -7.90 -48.80 40.01
CA ASP A 747 -8.39 -49.95 39.24
C ASP A 747 -7.57 -51.23 39.45
N ALA A 748 -6.26 -51.08 39.69
CA ALA A 748 -5.41 -52.21 40.04
C ALA A 748 -5.86 -52.81 41.38
N GLN A 749 -6.24 -51.95 42.32
CA GLN A 749 -6.79 -52.41 43.59
C GLN A 749 -8.18 -53.01 43.45
N ASN A 750 -9.07 -52.40 42.66
CA ASN A 750 -10.39 -52.95 42.38
C ASN A 750 -10.28 -54.34 41.75
N CYS A 751 -9.33 -54.53 40.82
CA CYS A 751 -9.04 -55.83 40.22
C CYS A 751 -8.63 -56.86 41.27
N ARG A 752 -7.74 -56.52 42.21
CA ARG A 752 -7.32 -57.42 43.29
C ARG A 752 -8.47 -57.76 44.25
N THR A 753 -9.29 -56.77 44.61
CA THR A 753 -10.48 -57.01 45.45
C THR A 753 -11.50 -57.89 44.73
N ASN A 754 -11.77 -57.63 43.45
CA ASN A 754 -12.68 -58.46 42.64
C ASN A 754 -12.14 -59.89 42.49
N LEU A 755 -10.82 -60.06 42.30
CA LEU A 755 -10.17 -61.36 42.28
C LEU A 755 -10.35 -62.10 43.60
N ALA A 756 -10.16 -61.40 44.72
CA ALA A 756 -10.35 -61.98 46.05
C ALA A 756 -11.80 -62.46 46.27
N VAL A 757 -12.78 -61.63 45.88
CA VAL A 757 -14.21 -61.99 45.95
C VAL A 757 -14.53 -63.19 45.04
N ALA A 758 -14.01 -63.21 43.81
CA ALA A 758 -14.22 -64.33 42.89
C ALA A 758 -13.60 -65.64 43.40
N LEU A 759 -12.40 -65.58 43.99
CA LEU A 759 -11.75 -66.73 44.63
C LEU A 759 -12.52 -67.23 45.86
N HIS A 760 -13.06 -66.31 46.68
CA HIS A 760 -13.90 -66.66 47.83
C HIS A 760 -15.17 -67.39 47.37
N ALA A 761 -15.85 -66.87 46.35
CA ALA A 761 -17.03 -67.50 45.76
C ALA A 761 -16.72 -68.89 45.16
N GLN A 762 -15.49 -69.11 44.68
CA GLN A 762 -15.01 -70.43 44.20
C GLN A 762 -14.64 -71.39 45.35
N GLY A 763 -14.75 -70.96 46.61
CA GLY A 763 -14.38 -71.74 47.80
C GLY A 763 -12.87 -71.76 48.10
N ARG A 764 -12.07 -70.91 47.44
CA ARG A 764 -10.60 -70.85 47.59
C ARG A 764 -10.20 -69.81 48.64
N LEU A 765 -10.70 -69.99 49.86
CA LEU A 765 -10.56 -69.03 50.96
C LEU A 765 -9.11 -68.57 51.25
N PRO A 766 -8.08 -69.45 51.30
CA PRO A 766 -6.71 -69.00 51.55
C PRO A 766 -6.16 -68.06 50.46
N GLU A 767 -6.52 -68.33 49.20
CA GLU A 767 -6.09 -67.51 48.06
C GLU A 767 -6.85 -66.18 48.01
N ALA A 768 -8.14 -66.20 48.38
CA ALA A 768 -8.95 -65.01 48.54
C ALA A 768 -8.38 -64.06 49.60
N ILE A 769 -8.02 -64.58 50.79
CA ILE A 769 -7.38 -63.79 51.85
C ILE A 769 -6.05 -63.20 51.36
N SER A 770 -5.21 -64.01 50.71
CA SER A 770 -3.93 -63.52 50.16
C SER A 770 -4.10 -62.44 49.09
N ALA A 771 -5.09 -62.56 48.20
CA ALA A 771 -5.40 -61.53 47.22
C ALA A 771 -5.90 -60.23 47.88
N LEU A 772 -6.68 -60.35 48.95
CA LEU A 772 -7.20 -59.21 49.72
C LEU A 772 -6.09 -58.52 50.53
N GLU A 773 -5.17 -59.27 51.14
CA GLU A 773 -3.98 -58.72 51.82
C GLU A 773 -3.13 -57.89 50.86
N ARG A 774 -2.89 -58.38 49.63
CA ARG A 774 -2.17 -57.64 48.58
C ARG A 774 -2.89 -56.36 48.14
N ALA A 775 -4.23 -56.35 48.17
CA ALA A 775 -4.99 -55.13 47.94
C ALA A 775 -4.79 -54.12 49.10
N LEU A 776 -4.84 -54.61 50.34
CA LEU A 776 -4.71 -53.79 51.55
C LEU A 776 -3.31 -53.16 51.73
N GLU A 777 -2.24 -53.87 51.37
CA GLU A 777 -0.87 -53.33 51.42
C GLU A 777 -0.72 -52.05 50.59
N ALA A 778 -1.42 -51.97 49.45
CA ALA A 778 -1.41 -50.80 48.60
C ALA A 778 -2.33 -49.68 49.12
N PHE A 779 -3.48 -50.02 49.72
CA PHE A 779 -4.39 -49.04 50.31
C PHE A 779 -3.85 -48.34 51.57
N ALA A 780 -2.86 -48.94 52.26
CA ALA A 780 -2.27 -48.39 53.48
C ALA A 780 -1.66 -46.97 53.32
N LYS A 781 -1.41 -46.53 52.09
CA LYS A 781 -0.86 -45.19 51.77
C LYS A 781 -1.90 -44.20 51.23
N SER A 782 -3.14 -44.65 51.00
CA SER A 782 -4.21 -43.85 50.39
C SER A 782 -5.11 -43.18 51.42
N VAL A 783 -5.77 -42.07 51.05
CA VAL A 783 -6.73 -41.36 51.90
C VAL A 783 -7.85 -42.32 52.36
N PRO A 784 -8.26 -42.31 53.64
CA PRO A 784 -9.38 -43.12 54.14
C PRO A 784 -10.63 -42.97 53.27
N LYS A 785 -11.11 -44.07 52.69
CA LYS A 785 -12.36 -44.14 51.91
C LYS A 785 -13.26 -45.22 52.50
N TYR A 786 -14.57 -45.07 52.32
CA TYR A 786 -15.57 -46.09 52.66
C TYR A 786 -15.21 -47.47 52.13
N ARG A 787 -14.71 -47.53 50.88
CA ARG A 787 -14.26 -48.77 50.26
C ARG A 787 -13.10 -49.43 51.03
N THR A 788 -12.14 -48.66 51.53
CA THR A 788 -11.03 -49.19 52.32
C THR A 788 -11.53 -49.80 53.63
N ALA A 789 -12.51 -49.18 54.29
CA ALA A 789 -13.16 -49.72 55.48
C ALA A 789 -13.81 -51.08 55.17
N ARG A 790 -14.54 -51.17 54.06
CA ARG A 790 -15.19 -52.40 53.60
C ARG A 790 -14.22 -53.52 53.23
N ILE A 791 -13.06 -53.21 52.65
CA ILE A 791 -12.04 -54.24 52.36
C ILE A 791 -11.44 -54.78 53.66
N TRP A 792 -11.14 -53.93 54.64
CA TRP A 792 -10.71 -54.37 55.97
C TRP A 792 -11.79 -55.20 56.69
N HIS A 793 -13.06 -54.84 56.52
CA HIS A 793 -14.20 -55.59 57.06
C HIS A 793 -14.29 -56.99 56.44
N LEU A 794 -14.26 -57.11 55.10
CA LEU A 794 -14.22 -58.39 54.40
C LEU A 794 -13.01 -59.24 54.83
N HIS A 795 -11.85 -58.61 55.00
CA HIS A 795 -10.65 -59.29 55.47
C HIS A 795 -10.83 -59.86 56.88
N GLY A 796 -11.39 -59.07 57.79
CA GLY A 796 -11.73 -59.53 59.14
C GLY A 796 -12.71 -60.70 59.13
N GLN A 797 -13.79 -60.59 58.34
CA GLN A 797 -14.79 -61.64 58.21
C GLN A 797 -14.20 -62.95 57.67
N TRP A 798 -13.44 -62.90 56.57
CA TRP A 798 -12.84 -64.10 55.98
C TRP A 798 -11.73 -64.70 56.85
N LEU A 799 -11.03 -63.89 57.65
CA LEU A 799 -10.11 -64.40 58.65
C LEU A 799 -10.83 -65.18 59.76
N LEU A 800 -12.04 -64.75 60.19
CA LEU A 800 -12.89 -65.52 61.11
C LEU A 800 -13.30 -66.86 60.49
N GLU A 801 -13.71 -66.87 59.22
CA GLU A 801 -14.02 -68.11 58.48
C GLU A 801 -12.81 -69.07 58.41
N SER A 802 -11.60 -68.53 58.39
CA SER A 802 -10.35 -69.30 58.42
C SER A 802 -9.81 -69.62 59.83
N SER A 803 -10.58 -69.32 60.89
CA SER A 803 -10.22 -69.50 62.30
C SER A 803 -9.00 -68.69 62.78
N GLN A 804 -8.64 -67.60 62.09
CA GLN A 804 -7.53 -66.70 62.47
C GLN A 804 -8.01 -65.53 63.35
N LYS A 805 -8.62 -65.85 64.49
CA LYS A 805 -9.30 -64.90 65.41
C LYS A 805 -8.50 -63.63 65.73
N GLN A 806 -7.22 -63.77 66.12
CA GLN A 806 -6.40 -62.61 66.50
C GLN A 806 -6.17 -61.61 65.35
N LYS A 807 -5.91 -62.11 64.13
CA LYS A 807 -5.75 -61.24 62.95
C LYS A 807 -7.08 -60.66 62.49
N ALA A 808 -8.17 -61.40 62.66
CA ALA A 808 -9.51 -60.92 62.36
C ALA A 808 -9.85 -59.70 63.22
N GLY A 809 -9.61 -59.75 64.53
CA GLY A 809 -9.82 -58.62 65.44
C GLY A 809 -9.08 -57.36 64.99
N GLN A 810 -7.79 -57.47 64.67
CA GLN A 810 -6.99 -56.34 64.17
C GLN A 810 -7.56 -55.73 62.87
N SER A 811 -8.10 -56.57 61.98
CA SER A 811 -8.68 -56.14 60.71
C SER A 811 -10.02 -55.43 60.93
N LEU A 812 -10.86 -55.97 61.80
CA LEU A 812 -12.14 -55.36 62.19
C LEU A 812 -11.92 -54.03 62.93
N ASP A 813 -10.94 -53.92 63.81
CA ASP A 813 -10.60 -52.66 64.49
C ASP A 813 -10.21 -51.57 63.49
N ARG A 814 -9.40 -51.92 62.48
CA ARG A 814 -9.05 -50.99 61.38
C ARG A 814 -10.27 -50.59 60.55
N ALA A 815 -11.15 -51.53 60.24
CA ALA A 815 -12.40 -51.26 59.52
C ALA A 815 -13.28 -50.27 60.31
N LEU A 816 -13.50 -50.50 61.60
CA LEU A 816 -14.29 -49.64 62.49
C LEU A 816 -13.70 -48.23 62.60
N ALA A 817 -12.39 -48.11 62.75
CA ALA A 817 -11.71 -46.81 62.77
C ALA A 817 -11.97 -46.04 61.47
N LEU A 818 -11.90 -46.70 60.33
CA LEU A 818 -12.17 -46.07 59.03
C LEU A 818 -13.65 -45.73 58.86
N TYR A 819 -14.58 -46.64 59.18
CA TYR A 819 -16.02 -46.37 59.12
C TYR A 819 -16.41 -45.15 59.97
N SER A 820 -15.81 -44.96 61.15
CA SER A 820 -16.08 -43.79 62.00
C SER A 820 -15.72 -42.45 61.36
N ILE A 821 -14.82 -42.44 60.37
CA ILE A 821 -14.39 -41.24 59.64
C ILE A 821 -15.27 -41.01 58.40
N VAL A 822 -15.62 -42.09 57.70
CA VAL A 822 -16.18 -42.05 56.33
C VAL A 822 -17.67 -42.38 56.26
N SER A 823 -18.31 -42.75 57.37
CA SER A 823 -19.69 -43.24 57.41
C SER A 823 -20.42 -42.79 58.68
N SER A 824 -21.75 -42.78 58.60
CA SER A 824 -22.63 -42.61 59.77
C SER A 824 -22.62 -43.90 60.62
N PRO A 825 -22.74 -43.81 61.96
CA PRO A 825 -22.97 -44.97 62.84
C PRO A 825 -24.22 -45.80 62.51
N GLU A 826 -25.15 -45.24 61.73
CA GLU A 826 -26.36 -45.94 61.25
C GLU A 826 -26.11 -46.80 60.00
N ASP A 827 -24.92 -46.75 59.42
CA ASP A 827 -24.59 -47.54 58.23
C ASP A 827 -24.62 -49.05 58.53
N PRO A 828 -25.34 -49.86 57.73
CA PRO A 828 -25.48 -51.29 57.97
C PRO A 828 -24.15 -52.06 57.97
N GLU A 829 -23.18 -51.69 57.13
CA GLU A 829 -21.88 -52.35 57.12
C GLU A 829 -21.08 -51.99 58.36
N PHE A 830 -21.18 -50.74 58.85
CA PHE A 830 -20.55 -50.33 60.10
C PHE A 830 -21.14 -51.09 61.30
N GLN A 831 -22.47 -51.18 61.38
CA GLN A 831 -23.14 -51.94 62.44
C GLN A 831 -22.79 -53.43 62.38
N HIS A 832 -22.73 -54.01 61.17
CA HIS A 832 -22.32 -55.41 61.00
C HIS A 832 -20.88 -55.64 61.46
N CYS A 833 -19.97 -54.74 61.09
CA CYS A 833 -18.57 -54.81 61.53
C CYS A 833 -18.44 -54.70 63.07
N GLN A 834 -19.26 -53.86 63.71
CA GLN A 834 -19.31 -53.74 65.17
C GLN A 834 -19.80 -55.04 65.82
N GLN A 835 -20.87 -55.62 65.27
CA GLN A 835 -21.42 -56.87 65.76
C GLN A 835 -20.43 -58.03 65.64
N LEU A 836 -19.72 -58.15 64.51
CA LEU A 836 -18.66 -59.16 64.33
C LEU A 836 -17.53 -58.97 65.35
N ARG A 837 -17.11 -57.72 65.58
CA ARG A 837 -16.05 -57.41 66.54
C ARG A 837 -16.44 -57.75 67.97
N GLN A 838 -17.67 -57.42 68.37
CA GLN A 838 -18.22 -57.73 69.69
C GLN A 838 -18.35 -59.25 69.90
N THR A 839 -18.86 -59.96 68.90
CA THR A 839 -18.98 -61.43 68.96
C THR A 839 -17.61 -62.08 69.13
N LEU A 840 -16.59 -61.56 68.44
CA LEU A 840 -15.22 -62.03 68.58
C LEU A 840 -14.62 -61.76 69.98
N ASP A 841 -14.91 -60.60 70.60
CA ASP A 841 -14.48 -60.32 71.98
C ASP A 841 -15.14 -61.27 72.97
N GLU A 842 -16.44 -61.52 72.83
CA GLU A 842 -17.18 -62.48 73.67
C GLU A 842 -16.63 -63.92 73.54
N GLU A 843 -16.22 -64.32 72.34
CA GLU A 843 -15.57 -65.61 72.10
C GLU A 843 -14.12 -65.69 72.61
N MET A 844 -13.39 -64.57 72.64
CA MET A 844 -11.99 -64.53 73.09
C MET A 844 -11.86 -64.36 74.61
N ASP A 845 -12.83 -63.73 75.27
CA ASP A 845 -12.90 -63.59 76.74
C ASP A 845 -13.52 -64.84 77.42
N GLY A 846 -14.15 -65.74 76.65
CA GLY A 846 -14.77 -66.98 77.12
C GLY A 846 -13.93 -68.25 77.03
N ASP A 847 -12.79 -68.21 76.32
CA ASP A 847 -11.74 -69.26 76.26
C ASP A 847 -10.63 -68.97 77.30
#